data_AF-A0AAV8A935-F1
#
_entry.id   AF-A0AAV8A935-F1
#
_cell.length_a   1.000
_cell.length_b   1.000
_cell.length_c   1.000
_cell.angle_alpha   90.00
_cell.angle_beta   90.00
_cell.angle_gamma   90.00
#
_symmetry.space_group_name_H-M   'P 1'
#
loop_
_entity.id
_entity.type
_entity.pdbx_description
1 polymer ?
#
loop_
_entity_poly.entity_id
_entity_poly.type
_entity_poly.pdbx_seq_one_letter_code
_entity_poly.pdbx_strand_id
1 'polypeptide(L)'
;MSRRRRSRTKPNKKTRNKRNQNKNKNNQTTNQKKDPFLHDLTTSKIFDKIDSSDKVEREAVISTLNDYVVTKKGSILNIFLQKQVPKKLMPHLIDPSISVRISTIGVFLNLVKIEDSKILSILEKRRITSPIIKSLIEYTETKFKETEKQKEKTWESKQIENTYLTNLLILISDLCSNSSVCLFEFTSSNDFLQTLMQILDFTLFSKEISFCATKCFNVITDDNPGILESISLIENFDQQIVNYLSLEELPLYLKTYVCSSMYNIYGDDNKILKLVEPHLIESLNLDLFQNLDQLVQLFRNSDKMEFQIIDENNKSDQINKTEKINNTEKNELEEWARQFEGKKISIELLTNICSLNEKDQEKDEEEDEEESGEESEYEEQIVLNNNKLQFLNENELIEKMMVNIKTITDFFFRIEEKNGKDQKFTKIINELFLNCLYCLGNMTLFVPLNTFPNLEQTTNFIMSICLDIDNEEEQELLQSALKIVWSVVYNWEDDFNKNNEILLNFLEKVTALINNCKIEALTCQLINLLGVFLENQNHIFHEKELIHLLKIVLSKLDSESLKIIIESIDFFCTLIQEELIFKLLIQMNAYPIFCDHLKKFQDSFNNLKNSNEFSTQLIEQFIEAVENLEMLIDYYSKNK
;
A
#
# COMPACT_ATOMS: atom_id res chain seq x y z
N MET A 1 -9.17 21.31 -49.13
CA MET A 1 -8.51 21.95 -50.29
C MET A 1 -8.93 23.42 -50.39
N SER A 2 -7.94 24.34 -50.43
CA SER A 2 -7.90 25.64 -51.18
C SER A 2 -9.01 26.70 -50.95
N ARG A 3 -8.77 28.02 -50.75
CA ARG A 3 -7.59 28.91 -50.74
C ARG A 3 -8.00 30.30 -50.20
N ARG A 4 -6.98 30.98 -49.68
CA ARG A 4 -6.82 32.37 -49.17
C ARG A 4 -7.23 33.53 -50.10
N ARG A 5 -7.51 34.72 -49.53
CA ARG A 5 -6.69 35.99 -49.56
C ARG A 5 -7.51 37.18 -48.98
N ARG A 6 -7.10 37.81 -47.86
CA ARG A 6 -6.20 38.99 -47.67
C ARG A 6 -6.70 40.33 -48.25
N SER A 7 -6.83 41.33 -47.38
CA SER A 7 -6.23 42.67 -47.58
C SER A 7 -5.99 43.41 -46.24
N ARG A 8 -4.88 44.17 -46.22
CA ARG A 8 -4.34 45.02 -45.14
C ARG A 8 -4.76 46.47 -45.39
N THR A 9 -4.80 47.34 -44.38
CA THR A 9 -3.84 48.47 -44.17
C THR A 9 -4.22 49.41 -43.00
N LYS A 10 -3.18 49.85 -42.28
CA LYS A 10 -3.06 50.89 -41.23
C LYS A 10 -3.11 52.33 -41.87
N PRO A 11 -2.87 53.52 -41.24
CA PRO A 11 -2.21 53.78 -39.93
C PRO A 11 -2.52 55.09 -39.11
N ASN A 12 -1.77 55.24 -38.00
CA ASN A 12 -1.22 56.49 -37.39
C ASN A 12 -2.16 57.38 -36.53
N LYS A 13 -1.84 57.78 -35.28
CA LYS A 13 -0.74 58.65 -34.85
C LYS A 13 -0.68 58.84 -33.31
N LYS A 14 0.52 58.66 -32.75
CA LYS A 14 1.28 59.46 -31.75
C LYS A 14 0.55 60.44 -30.79
N THR A 15 0.85 60.28 -29.49
CA THR A 15 1.44 61.30 -28.57
C THR A 15 1.90 60.57 -27.28
N ARG A 16 3.18 60.48 -26.88
CA ARG A 16 4.21 61.46 -26.49
C ARG A 16 4.14 61.83 -24.99
N ASN A 17 5.03 61.26 -24.16
CA ASN A 17 5.98 61.97 -23.24
C ASN A 17 6.71 60.97 -22.32
N LYS A 18 8.05 60.85 -22.45
CA LYS A 18 9.13 61.50 -21.66
C LYS A 18 9.35 60.84 -20.30
N ARG A 19 10.41 60.01 -20.20
CA ARG A 19 11.76 60.32 -19.66
C ARG A 19 11.82 60.13 -18.14
N ASN A 20 12.50 59.09 -17.66
CA ASN A 20 13.92 59.21 -17.34
C ASN A 20 14.56 57.85 -17.00
N GLN A 21 15.84 57.79 -17.34
CA GLN A 21 16.74 56.66 -17.25
C GLN A 21 17.35 56.50 -15.86
N ASN A 22 17.85 55.29 -15.63
CA ASN A 22 19.01 54.94 -14.82
C ASN A 22 18.87 55.04 -13.29
N LYS A 23 18.90 53.89 -12.61
CA LYS A 23 20.16 53.23 -12.20
C LYS A 23 19.85 51.88 -11.56
N ASN A 24 20.32 50.81 -12.20
CA ASN A 24 20.53 49.51 -11.57
C ASN A 24 21.59 49.66 -10.48
N LYS A 25 21.21 49.40 -9.23
CA LYS A 25 22.10 48.86 -8.20
C LYS A 25 21.30 47.85 -7.37
N ASN A 26 21.90 46.68 -7.28
CA ASN A 26 21.53 45.49 -6.51
C ASN A 26 20.73 45.78 -5.23
N ASN A 27 19.66 45.01 -5.05
CA ASN A 27 19.45 44.23 -3.84
C ASN A 27 18.53 43.05 -4.17
N GLN A 28 19.08 41.84 -3.99
CA GLN A 28 18.29 40.64 -3.81
C GLN A 28 17.45 40.82 -2.54
N THR A 29 16.18 41.09 -2.73
CA THR A 29 15.13 40.71 -1.77
C THR A 29 14.20 39.80 -2.54
N THR A 30 14.23 38.53 -2.18
CA THR A 30 13.26 37.50 -2.52
C THR A 30 11.87 37.98 -2.09
N ASN A 31 11.21 38.75 -2.95
CA ASN A 31 9.79 39.06 -2.84
C ASN A 31 9.01 37.80 -3.24
N GLN A 32 8.91 36.86 -2.30
CA GLN A 32 7.78 35.93 -2.28
C GLN A 32 6.52 36.80 -2.25
N LYS A 33 5.71 36.75 -3.31
CA LYS A 33 4.35 37.28 -3.28
C LYS A 33 3.60 36.51 -2.19
N LYS A 34 3.47 37.09 -0.99
CA LYS A 34 2.65 36.54 0.09
C LYS A 34 1.23 36.41 -0.44
N ASP A 35 0.68 35.20 -0.38
CA ASP A 35 -0.72 34.94 -0.71
C ASP A 35 -1.60 35.88 0.15
N PRO A 36 -2.35 36.82 -0.45
CA PRO A 36 -3.17 37.79 0.29
C PRO A 36 -4.13 37.13 1.28
N PHE A 37 -4.55 35.88 1.01
CA PHE A 37 -5.43 35.11 1.89
C PHE A 37 -4.74 34.56 3.14
N LEU A 38 -3.47 34.12 3.04
CA LEU A 38 -2.67 33.72 4.20
C LEU A 38 -2.37 34.92 5.11
N HIS A 39 -2.28 36.11 4.51
CA HIS A 39 -2.08 37.36 5.25
C HIS A 39 -3.33 37.73 6.08
N ASP A 40 -4.54 37.54 5.55
CA ASP A 40 -5.78 37.73 6.32
C ASP A 40 -5.89 36.74 7.47
N LEU A 41 -5.52 35.47 7.28
CA LEU A 41 -5.58 34.48 8.36
C LEU A 41 -4.57 34.74 9.48
N THR A 42 -3.35 35.16 9.14
CA THR A 42 -2.30 35.52 10.12
C THR A 42 -2.62 36.78 10.92
N THR A 43 -3.44 37.67 10.36
CA THR A 43 -3.91 38.91 11.00
C THR A 43 -5.32 38.81 11.59
N SER A 44 -6.03 37.71 11.32
CA SER A 44 -7.41 37.48 11.73
C SER A 44 -7.55 37.14 13.22
N LYS A 45 -8.58 37.74 13.86
CA LYS A 45 -9.04 37.43 15.22
C LYS A 45 -9.74 36.06 15.34
N ILE A 46 -9.80 35.27 14.26
CA ILE A 46 -10.52 33.99 14.22
C ILE A 46 -9.99 33.01 15.27
N PHE A 47 -8.68 32.98 15.50
CA PHE A 47 -8.05 32.09 16.49
C PHE A 47 -8.38 32.44 17.95
N ASP A 48 -8.81 33.68 18.21
CA ASP A 48 -9.24 34.10 19.56
C ASP A 48 -10.70 33.73 19.81
N LYS A 49 -11.46 33.48 18.75
CA LYS A 49 -12.88 33.10 18.80
C LYS A 49 -13.12 31.60 18.92
N ILE A 50 -12.08 30.77 18.81
CA ILE A 50 -12.15 29.32 19.06
C ILE A 50 -12.74 29.07 20.47
N ASP A 51 -12.33 29.87 21.44
CA ASP A 51 -12.75 29.75 22.84
C ASP A 51 -13.93 30.71 23.18
N SER A 52 -14.72 31.12 22.18
CA SER A 52 -15.91 31.96 22.41
C SER A 52 -16.89 31.26 23.35
N SER A 53 -17.57 32.02 24.22
CA SER A 53 -18.64 31.47 25.05
C SER A 53 -19.87 31.05 24.24
N ASP A 54 -20.07 31.65 23.04
CA ASP A 54 -21.17 31.31 22.16
C ASP A 54 -20.87 30.06 21.32
N LYS A 55 -21.72 29.03 21.45
CA LYS A 55 -21.54 27.76 20.74
C LYS A 55 -21.61 27.91 19.22
N VAL A 56 -22.45 28.83 18.72
CA VAL A 56 -22.63 29.03 17.27
C VAL A 56 -21.39 29.70 16.69
N GLU A 57 -20.82 30.66 17.40
CA GLU A 57 -19.55 31.28 17.03
C GLU A 57 -18.40 30.26 17.06
N ARG A 58 -18.31 29.40 18.09
CA ARG A 58 -17.29 28.34 18.14
C ARG A 58 -17.40 27.40 16.95
N GLU A 59 -18.59 26.86 16.70
CA GLU A 59 -18.85 25.93 15.59
C GLU A 59 -18.48 26.57 14.25
N ALA A 60 -18.95 27.78 13.97
CA ALA A 60 -18.66 28.48 12.73
C ALA A 60 -17.16 28.72 12.54
N VAL A 61 -16.45 29.13 13.60
CA VAL A 61 -15.00 29.34 13.57
C VAL A 61 -14.26 28.05 13.29
N ILE A 62 -14.59 26.96 13.98
CA ILE A 62 -13.91 25.67 13.83
C ILE A 62 -14.21 25.06 12.45
N SER A 63 -15.45 25.14 11.97
CA SER A 63 -15.80 24.75 10.59
C SER A 63 -14.99 25.54 9.57
N THR A 64 -14.82 26.85 9.77
CA THR A 64 -13.99 27.67 8.87
C THR A 64 -12.53 27.21 8.91
N LEU A 65 -12.00 26.88 10.09
CA LEU A 65 -10.64 26.32 10.22
C LEU A 65 -10.51 24.99 9.48
N ASN A 66 -11.52 24.13 9.54
CA ASN A 66 -11.56 22.88 8.80
C ASN A 66 -11.41 23.10 7.29
N ASP A 67 -12.22 24.01 6.74
CA ASP A 67 -12.18 24.37 5.32
C ASP A 67 -10.80 24.90 4.91
N TYR A 68 -10.12 25.64 5.79
CA TYR A 68 -8.76 26.11 5.54
C TYR A 68 -7.74 24.98 5.48
N VAL A 69 -7.84 23.97 6.34
CA VAL A 69 -6.95 22.80 6.31
C VAL A 69 -7.12 22.06 4.97
N VAL A 70 -8.37 21.84 4.54
CA VAL A 70 -8.69 21.16 3.29
C VAL A 70 -8.20 21.93 2.05
N THR A 71 -8.47 23.23 1.99
CA THR A 71 -8.24 24.04 0.77
C THR A 71 -6.79 24.45 0.55
N LYS A 72 -6.00 24.60 1.62
CA LYS A 72 -4.64 25.16 1.56
C LYS A 72 -3.52 24.16 1.85
N LYS A 73 -3.83 22.86 1.94
CA LYS A 73 -2.93 21.69 2.08
C LYS A 73 -1.45 22.02 2.37
N GLY A 74 -1.01 21.82 3.60
CA GLY A 74 0.38 22.03 4.05
C GLY A 74 0.79 23.50 4.26
N SER A 75 0.35 24.45 3.41
CA SER A 75 0.76 25.86 3.53
C SER A 75 0.19 26.57 4.77
N ILE A 76 -0.98 26.12 5.25
CA ILE A 76 -1.64 26.61 6.47
C ILE A 76 -0.95 26.12 7.75
N LEU A 77 -0.17 25.04 7.66
CA LEU A 77 0.29 24.29 8.80
C LEU A 77 1.22 25.13 9.69
N ASN A 78 2.15 25.86 9.08
CA ASN A 78 3.04 26.76 9.82
C ASN A 78 2.26 27.78 10.65
N ILE A 79 1.12 28.26 10.16
CA ILE A 79 0.26 29.20 10.91
C ILE A 79 -0.43 28.48 12.07
N PHE A 80 -0.96 27.29 11.83
CA PHE A 80 -1.63 26.49 12.87
C PHE A 80 -0.66 26.14 14.02
N LEU A 81 0.57 25.76 13.68
CA LEU A 81 1.63 25.49 14.65
C LEU A 81 2.02 26.76 15.42
N GLN A 82 2.27 27.88 14.72
CA GLN A 82 2.61 29.17 15.36
C GLN A 82 1.51 29.67 16.31
N LYS A 83 0.25 29.49 15.93
CA LYS A 83 -0.92 29.91 16.72
C LYS A 83 -1.39 28.86 17.74
N GLN A 84 -0.69 27.73 17.85
CA GLN A 84 -1.03 26.62 18.74
C GLN A 84 -2.47 26.14 18.56
N VAL A 85 -2.98 26.11 17.33
CA VAL A 85 -4.36 25.74 17.01
C VAL A 85 -4.72 24.35 17.51
N PRO A 86 -3.92 23.29 17.30
CA PRO A 86 -4.24 21.96 17.82
C PRO A 86 -4.46 21.96 19.34
N LYS A 87 -3.63 22.70 20.08
CA LYS A 87 -3.75 22.84 21.54
C LYS A 87 -5.05 23.55 21.94
N LYS A 88 -5.44 24.59 21.21
CA LYS A 88 -6.69 25.33 21.46
C LYS A 88 -7.92 24.50 21.11
N LEU A 89 -7.85 23.64 20.09
CA LEU A 89 -8.97 22.81 19.64
C LEU A 89 -9.22 21.60 20.56
N MET A 90 -8.19 21.06 21.20
CA MET A 90 -8.29 19.82 21.96
C MET A 90 -9.37 19.81 23.07
N PRO A 91 -9.59 20.88 23.86
CA PRO A 91 -10.71 20.94 24.82
C PRO A 91 -12.10 20.83 24.17
N HIS A 92 -12.23 21.19 22.89
CA HIS A 92 -13.50 21.16 22.16
C HIS A 92 -13.89 19.76 21.67
N LEU A 93 -13.01 18.76 21.84
CA LEU A 93 -13.36 17.34 21.63
C LEU A 93 -14.41 16.85 22.64
N ILE A 94 -14.48 17.47 23.81
CA ILE A 94 -15.47 17.20 24.87
C ILE A 94 -16.43 18.39 25.07
N ASP A 95 -16.65 19.22 24.02
CA ASP A 95 -17.59 20.35 24.11
C ASP A 95 -19.03 19.85 24.34
N PRO A 96 -19.83 20.52 25.19
CA PRO A 96 -21.23 20.16 25.40
C PRO A 96 -22.06 20.12 24.10
N SER A 97 -21.69 20.91 23.08
CA SER A 97 -22.31 20.91 21.77
C SER A 97 -21.72 19.83 20.87
N ILE A 98 -22.55 18.88 20.43
CA ILE A 98 -22.12 17.84 19.49
C ILE A 98 -21.64 18.42 18.15
N SER A 99 -22.23 19.51 17.66
CA SER A 99 -21.80 20.15 16.41
C SER A 99 -20.39 20.76 16.51
N VAL A 100 -20.04 21.29 17.68
CA VAL A 100 -18.68 21.78 17.95
C VAL A 100 -17.70 20.61 17.98
N ARG A 101 -18.09 19.49 18.61
CA ARG A 101 -17.28 18.26 18.61
C ARG A 101 -17.06 17.71 17.19
N ILE A 102 -18.11 17.58 16.39
CA ILE A 102 -18.02 17.14 14.98
C ILE A 102 -17.07 18.02 14.18
N SER A 103 -17.23 19.34 14.28
CA SER A 103 -16.36 20.30 13.57
C SER A 103 -14.90 20.16 14.03
N THR A 104 -14.68 19.98 15.33
CA THR A 104 -13.35 19.80 15.91
C THR A 104 -12.68 18.52 15.44
N ILE A 105 -13.41 17.40 15.43
CA ILE A 105 -12.94 16.12 14.91
C ILE A 105 -12.59 16.26 13.43
N GLY A 106 -13.43 16.94 12.63
CA GLY A 106 -13.14 17.22 11.22
C GLY A 106 -11.81 17.93 11.02
N VAL A 107 -11.49 18.94 11.84
CA VAL A 107 -10.18 19.61 11.78
C VAL A 107 -9.06 18.63 12.09
N PHE A 108 -9.18 17.79 13.13
CA PHE A 108 -8.14 16.83 13.49
C PHE A 108 -7.94 15.75 12.42
N LEU A 109 -9.01 15.20 11.85
CA LEU A 109 -8.95 14.26 10.73
C LEU A 109 -8.11 14.85 9.58
N ASN A 110 -8.42 16.08 9.19
CA ASN A 110 -7.68 16.75 8.10
C ASN A 110 -6.24 17.12 8.49
N LEU A 111 -5.94 17.30 9.78
CA LEU A 111 -4.58 17.55 10.25
C LEU A 111 -3.73 16.27 10.30
N VAL A 112 -4.30 15.15 10.75
CA VAL A 112 -3.61 13.85 10.78
C VAL A 112 -3.30 13.39 9.36
N LYS A 113 -4.23 13.56 8.41
CA LYS A 113 -4.04 13.28 6.97
C LYS A 113 -3.00 14.12 6.25
N ILE A 114 -2.46 15.17 6.87
CA ILE A 114 -1.32 15.91 6.30
C ILE A 114 0.00 15.17 6.58
N GLU A 115 0.00 14.15 7.44
CA GLU A 115 1.14 13.29 7.78
C GLU A 115 2.40 14.07 8.22
N ASP A 116 2.21 15.29 8.73
CA ASP A 116 3.32 16.08 9.24
C ASP A 116 3.67 15.64 10.67
N SER A 117 4.88 15.07 10.82
CA SER A 117 5.41 14.57 12.09
C SER A 117 5.41 15.61 13.23
N LYS A 118 5.44 16.92 12.93
CA LYS A 118 5.34 17.97 13.96
C LYS A 118 3.92 18.08 14.50
N ILE A 119 2.89 17.84 13.68
CA ILE A 119 1.51 17.78 14.17
C ILE A 119 1.36 16.61 15.12
N LEU A 120 1.69 15.40 14.65
CA LEU A 120 1.53 14.16 15.43
C LEU A 120 2.28 14.27 16.76
N SER A 121 3.55 14.71 16.75
CA SER A 121 4.31 14.90 17.99
C SER A 121 3.71 15.95 18.95
N ILE A 122 2.98 16.96 18.45
CA ILE A 122 2.25 17.90 19.31
C ILE A 122 1.02 17.24 19.89
N LEU A 123 0.28 16.45 19.11
CA LEU A 123 -0.92 15.75 19.58
C LEU A 123 -0.56 14.73 20.68
N GLU A 124 0.51 13.95 20.46
CA GLU A 124 1.06 12.98 21.42
C GLU A 124 1.52 13.66 22.72
N LYS A 125 2.37 14.70 22.63
CA LYS A 125 2.84 15.46 23.81
C LYS A 125 1.71 16.08 24.61
N ARG A 126 0.55 16.25 23.99
CA ARG A 126 -0.65 16.82 24.59
C ARG A 126 -1.66 15.77 25.02
N ARG A 127 -1.38 14.47 24.79
CA ARG A 127 -2.26 13.34 25.10
C ARG A 127 -3.65 13.49 24.50
N ILE A 128 -3.72 13.67 23.17
CA ILE A 128 -4.99 13.77 22.44
C ILE A 128 -5.92 12.56 22.68
N THR A 129 -5.35 11.39 22.96
CA THR A 129 -6.07 10.15 23.26
C THR A 129 -7.02 10.30 24.45
N SER A 130 -6.59 10.98 25.52
CA SER A 130 -7.37 11.13 26.75
C SER A 130 -8.75 11.81 26.55
N PRO A 131 -8.87 13.00 25.94
CA PRO A 131 -10.18 13.59 25.64
C PRO A 131 -10.99 12.79 24.62
N ILE A 132 -10.35 12.07 23.69
CA ILE A 132 -11.06 11.20 22.73
C ILE A 132 -11.72 10.03 23.44
N ILE A 133 -10.96 9.29 24.26
CA ILE A 133 -11.47 8.14 25.06
C ILE A 133 -12.62 8.61 25.94
N LYS A 134 -12.44 9.72 26.66
CA LYS A 134 -13.49 10.30 27.49
C LYS A 134 -14.75 10.62 26.69
N SER A 135 -14.60 11.26 25.52
CA SER A 135 -15.73 11.64 24.68
C SER A 135 -16.46 10.43 24.08
N LEU A 136 -15.74 9.33 23.82
CA LEU A 136 -16.29 8.06 23.37
C LEU A 136 -17.15 7.41 24.47
N ILE A 137 -16.59 7.27 25.68
CA ILE A 137 -17.27 6.66 26.84
C ILE A 137 -18.52 7.45 27.23
N GLU A 138 -18.42 8.78 27.34
CA GLU A 138 -19.57 9.62 27.70
C GLU A 138 -20.73 9.48 26.70
N TYR A 139 -20.40 9.32 25.41
CA TYR A 139 -21.38 9.14 24.35
C TYR A 139 -22.03 7.76 24.39
N THR A 140 -21.25 6.69 24.50
CA THR A 140 -21.78 5.31 24.54
C THR A 140 -22.66 5.10 25.76
N GLU A 141 -22.21 5.50 26.95
CA GLU A 141 -23.02 5.41 28.18
C GLU A 141 -24.37 6.12 28.05
N THR A 142 -24.37 7.30 27.43
CA THR A 142 -25.60 8.08 27.22
C THR A 142 -26.55 7.32 26.29
N LYS A 143 -26.02 6.76 25.20
CA LYS A 143 -26.80 6.00 24.23
C LYS A 143 -27.42 4.74 24.84
N PHE A 144 -26.68 3.99 25.65
CA PHE A 144 -27.20 2.83 26.37
C PHE A 144 -28.33 3.18 27.35
N LYS A 145 -28.18 4.28 28.10
CA LYS A 145 -29.22 4.78 29.01
C LYS A 145 -30.49 5.25 28.28
N GLU A 146 -30.38 5.63 27.01
CA GLU A 146 -31.52 6.05 26.18
C GLU A 146 -32.27 4.87 25.57
N THR A 147 -31.56 3.80 25.17
CA THR A 147 -32.18 2.55 24.68
C THR A 147 -33.06 1.90 25.74
N GLU A 148 -32.66 1.95 27.02
CA GLU A 148 -33.49 1.49 28.15
C GLU A 148 -34.76 2.32 28.33
N LYS A 149 -34.76 3.58 27.90
CA LYS A 149 -35.84 4.55 28.16
C LYS A 149 -36.78 4.75 26.97
N GLN A 150 -36.62 3.99 25.88
CA GLN A 150 -37.44 4.04 24.65
C GLN A 150 -37.80 5.45 24.17
N LYS A 151 -36.84 6.39 24.16
CA LYS A 151 -37.09 7.74 23.63
C LYS A 151 -36.96 7.75 22.11
N GLU A 152 -38.04 8.06 21.39
CA GLU A 152 -37.97 8.31 19.96
C GLU A 152 -37.21 9.63 19.67
N LYS A 153 -36.07 9.51 19.00
CA LYS A 153 -35.32 10.65 18.45
C LYS A 153 -35.74 10.96 17.01
N THR A 154 -35.66 12.23 16.62
CA THR A 154 -35.84 12.64 15.22
C THR A 154 -34.75 12.04 14.33
N TRP A 155 -35.06 11.87 13.04
CA TRP A 155 -34.09 11.37 12.05
C TRP A 155 -32.81 12.24 11.99
N GLU A 156 -32.97 13.56 12.01
CA GLU A 156 -31.84 14.51 12.02
C GLU A 156 -30.92 14.32 13.24
N SER A 157 -31.50 14.10 14.42
CA SER A 157 -30.72 13.85 15.65
C SER A 157 -29.91 12.56 15.54
N LYS A 158 -30.50 11.50 14.97
CA LYS A 158 -29.80 10.22 14.74
C LYS A 158 -28.66 10.38 13.73
N GLN A 159 -28.85 11.16 12.68
CA GLN A 159 -27.82 11.38 11.66
C GLN A 159 -26.62 12.16 12.21
N ILE A 160 -26.86 13.21 13.00
CA ILE A 160 -25.79 13.98 13.65
C ILE A 160 -24.97 13.09 14.60
N GLU A 161 -25.66 12.28 15.39
CA GLU A 161 -25.08 11.30 16.30
C GLU A 161 -24.23 10.24 15.59
N ASN A 162 -24.74 9.69 14.49
CA ASN A 162 -24.00 8.75 13.66
C ASN A 162 -22.75 9.40 13.04
N THR A 163 -22.87 10.61 12.53
CA THR A 163 -21.75 11.37 11.95
C THR A 163 -20.65 11.60 12.98
N TYR A 164 -21.04 11.99 14.19
CA TYR A 164 -20.10 12.20 15.29
C TYR A 164 -19.31 10.92 15.63
N LEU A 165 -19.99 9.80 15.86
CA LEU A 165 -19.32 8.57 16.27
C LEU A 165 -18.47 7.98 15.13
N THR A 166 -18.96 8.03 13.89
CA THR A 166 -18.24 7.59 12.70
C THR A 166 -16.93 8.38 12.55
N ASN A 167 -16.99 9.71 12.58
CA ASN A 167 -15.79 10.55 12.47
C ASN A 167 -14.81 10.34 13.65
N LEU A 168 -15.33 10.08 14.85
CA LEU A 168 -14.48 9.81 16.01
C LEU A 168 -13.71 8.49 15.86
N LEU A 169 -14.37 7.44 15.39
CA LEU A 169 -13.75 6.15 15.11
C LEU A 169 -12.70 6.25 14.00
N ILE A 170 -13.00 6.98 12.91
CA ILE A 170 -12.02 7.23 11.85
C ILE A 170 -10.81 7.99 12.40
N LEU A 171 -11.01 9.00 13.26
CA LEU A 171 -9.90 9.74 13.86
C LEU A 171 -9.03 8.85 14.74
N ILE A 172 -9.64 7.91 15.47
CA ILE A 172 -8.89 6.94 16.28
C ILE A 172 -8.07 6.03 15.37
N SER A 173 -8.66 5.48 14.31
CA SER A 173 -7.94 4.67 13.31
C SER A 173 -6.76 5.45 12.72
N ASP A 174 -6.99 6.65 12.19
CA ASP A 174 -5.95 7.48 11.56
C ASP A 174 -4.81 7.79 12.56
N LEU A 175 -5.13 8.06 13.83
CA LEU A 175 -4.11 8.30 14.87
C LEU A 175 -3.31 7.04 15.19
N CYS A 176 -3.95 5.88 15.26
CA CYS A 176 -3.29 4.61 15.57
C CYS A 176 -2.38 4.15 14.43
N SER A 177 -2.83 4.26 13.17
CA SER A 177 -2.01 3.94 11.99
C SER A 177 -0.79 4.85 11.86
N ASN A 178 -0.88 6.12 12.30
CA ASN A 178 0.18 7.11 12.15
C ASN A 178 1.06 7.31 13.41
N SER A 179 0.71 6.72 14.56
CA SER A 179 1.42 6.91 15.81
C SER A 179 1.33 5.70 16.72
N SER A 180 2.47 5.01 16.89
CA SER A 180 2.62 3.91 17.84
C SER A 180 2.39 4.36 19.30
N VAL A 181 2.65 5.63 19.61
CA VAL A 181 2.34 6.21 20.94
C VAL A 181 0.83 6.31 21.15
N CYS A 182 0.08 6.82 20.17
CA CYS A 182 -1.38 6.86 20.26
C CYS A 182 -1.98 5.45 20.30
N LEU A 183 -1.50 4.53 19.47
CA LEU A 183 -1.89 3.12 19.47
C LEU A 183 -1.73 2.50 20.86
N PHE A 184 -0.55 2.66 21.47
CA PHE A 184 -0.28 2.17 22.82
C PHE A 184 -1.20 2.81 23.88
N GLU A 185 -1.40 4.13 23.84
CA GLU A 185 -2.25 4.85 24.81
C GLU A 185 -3.73 4.42 24.72
N PHE A 186 -4.26 4.20 23.51
CA PHE A 186 -5.62 3.69 23.32
C PHE A 186 -5.74 2.26 23.82
N THR A 187 -4.85 1.37 23.40
CA THR A 187 -4.95 -0.07 23.70
C THR A 187 -4.65 -0.41 25.16
N SER A 188 -3.82 0.39 25.84
CA SER A 188 -3.59 0.27 27.29
C SER A 188 -4.80 0.65 28.15
N SER A 189 -5.83 1.28 27.56
CA SER A 189 -7.03 1.74 28.26
C SER A 189 -8.13 0.69 28.21
N ASN A 190 -8.33 -0.07 29.29
CA ASN A 190 -9.38 -1.10 29.38
C ASN A 190 -10.78 -0.53 29.10
N ASP A 191 -11.08 0.68 29.60
CA ASP A 191 -12.36 1.36 29.34
C ASP A 191 -12.58 1.66 27.84
N PHE A 192 -11.51 1.93 27.09
CA PHE A 192 -11.59 2.17 25.66
C PHE A 192 -11.93 0.88 24.92
N LEU A 193 -11.20 -0.21 25.19
CA LEU A 193 -11.44 -1.50 24.54
C LEU A 193 -12.84 -2.05 24.86
N GLN A 194 -13.29 -1.97 26.12
CA GLN A 194 -14.65 -2.36 26.49
C GLN A 194 -15.70 -1.52 25.77
N THR A 195 -15.47 -0.21 25.66
CA THR A 195 -16.38 0.69 24.93
C THR A 195 -16.40 0.37 23.43
N LEU A 196 -15.26 0.05 22.83
CA LEU A 196 -15.18 -0.34 21.43
C LEU A 196 -15.95 -1.64 21.19
N MET A 197 -15.82 -2.63 22.07
CA MET A 197 -16.59 -3.88 22.03
C MET A 197 -18.10 -3.65 22.10
N GLN A 198 -18.55 -2.69 22.91
CA GLN A 198 -19.96 -2.30 22.96
C GLN A 198 -20.44 -1.66 21.64
N ILE A 199 -19.59 -0.88 20.97
CA ILE A 199 -19.93 -0.23 19.69
C ILE A 199 -20.02 -1.25 18.55
N LEU A 200 -19.30 -2.37 18.65
CA LEU A 200 -19.39 -3.46 17.68
C LEU A 200 -20.77 -4.10 17.63
N ASP A 201 -21.60 -3.98 18.69
CA ASP A 201 -22.96 -4.52 18.71
C ASP A 201 -23.82 -3.98 17.56
N PHE A 202 -23.96 -4.81 16.53
CA PHE A 202 -24.67 -4.50 15.29
C PHE A 202 -26.17 -4.31 15.50
N THR A 203 -26.72 -4.76 16.63
CA THR A 203 -28.14 -4.58 16.95
C THR A 203 -28.45 -3.17 17.48
N LEU A 204 -27.43 -2.45 17.98
CA LEU A 204 -27.57 -1.15 18.63
C LEU A 204 -27.06 0.03 17.78
N PHE A 205 -26.11 -0.24 16.89
CA PHE A 205 -25.47 0.76 16.06
C PHE A 205 -25.82 0.59 14.57
N SER A 206 -25.74 1.67 13.80
CA SER A 206 -25.99 1.59 12.36
C SER A 206 -24.84 0.86 11.67
N LYS A 207 -25.12 0.25 10.50
CA LYS A 207 -24.13 -0.44 9.67
C LYS A 207 -22.83 0.36 9.47
N GLU A 208 -22.95 1.66 9.21
CA GLU A 208 -21.82 2.58 9.03
C GLU A 208 -20.92 2.69 10.27
N ILE A 209 -21.51 2.75 11.47
CA ILE A 209 -20.76 2.83 12.72
C ILE A 209 -20.10 1.50 13.00
N SER A 210 -20.83 0.38 12.86
CA SER A 210 -20.27 -0.95 13.06
C SER A 210 -19.11 -1.20 12.11
N PHE A 211 -19.20 -0.75 10.85
CA PHE A 211 -18.11 -0.82 9.89
C PHE A 211 -16.88 -0.02 10.32
N CYS A 212 -17.06 1.24 10.76
CA CYS A 212 -15.94 2.03 11.25
C CYS A 212 -15.35 1.46 12.55
N ALA A 213 -16.17 0.85 13.40
CA ALA A 213 -15.74 0.21 14.63
C ALA A 213 -14.94 -1.07 14.36
N THR A 214 -15.37 -1.93 13.43
CA THR A 214 -14.61 -3.12 13.04
C THR A 214 -13.29 -2.74 12.37
N LYS A 215 -13.28 -1.69 11.54
CA LYS A 215 -12.04 -1.14 10.96
C LYS A 215 -11.09 -0.61 12.04
N CYS A 216 -11.60 0.20 12.95
CA CYS A 216 -10.83 0.69 14.09
C CYS A 216 -10.29 -0.47 14.93
N PHE A 217 -11.08 -1.51 15.17
CA PHE A 217 -10.65 -2.68 15.91
C PHE A 217 -9.51 -3.42 15.19
N ASN A 218 -9.64 -3.61 13.89
CA ASN A 218 -8.59 -4.24 13.08
C ASN A 218 -7.29 -3.44 13.10
N VAL A 219 -7.34 -2.12 12.90
CA VAL A 219 -6.17 -1.23 12.97
C VAL A 219 -5.46 -1.29 14.33
N ILE A 220 -6.19 -1.33 15.45
CA ILE A 220 -5.53 -1.37 16.76
C ILE A 220 -4.95 -2.73 17.13
N THR A 221 -5.38 -3.79 16.43
CA THR A 221 -4.84 -5.15 16.60
C THR A 221 -3.66 -5.44 15.68
N ASP A 222 -3.55 -4.72 14.57
CA ASP A 222 -2.50 -4.88 13.57
C ASP A 222 -1.12 -4.48 14.12
N ASP A 223 -0.13 -5.36 13.93
CA ASP A 223 1.25 -5.21 14.42
C ASP A 223 1.39 -4.68 15.85
N ASN A 224 0.48 -5.11 16.74
CA ASN A 224 0.42 -4.63 18.11
C ASN A 224 0.64 -5.76 19.12
N PRO A 225 1.90 -6.10 19.47
CA PRO A 225 2.19 -7.22 20.38
C PRO A 225 1.62 -7.02 21.80
N GLY A 226 1.32 -5.77 22.21
CA GLY A 226 0.73 -5.46 23.53
C GLY A 226 -0.78 -5.67 23.61
N ILE A 227 -1.46 -5.91 22.47
CA ILE A 227 -2.93 -6.01 22.44
C ILE A 227 -3.44 -7.24 23.20
N LEU A 228 -2.72 -8.36 23.13
CA LEU A 228 -3.11 -9.61 23.76
C LEU A 228 -3.20 -9.48 25.30
N GLU A 229 -2.22 -8.81 25.91
CA GLU A 229 -2.24 -8.52 27.35
C GLU A 229 -3.45 -7.65 27.71
N SER A 230 -3.71 -6.62 26.90
CA SER A 230 -4.81 -5.67 27.12
C SER A 230 -6.19 -6.32 26.99
N ILE A 231 -6.36 -7.18 25.98
CA ILE A 231 -7.61 -7.91 25.73
C ILE A 231 -7.85 -8.99 26.80
N SER A 232 -6.79 -9.60 27.34
CA SER A 232 -6.93 -10.61 28.41
C SER A 232 -7.59 -10.06 29.68
N LEU A 233 -7.61 -8.74 29.85
CA LEU A 233 -8.28 -8.04 30.95
C LEU A 233 -9.77 -7.80 30.72
N ILE A 234 -10.28 -8.12 29.52
CA ILE A 234 -11.70 -7.96 29.16
C ILE A 234 -12.41 -9.28 29.41
N GLU A 235 -13.36 -9.28 30.34
CA GLU A 235 -14.09 -10.49 30.70
C GLU A 235 -14.90 -11.04 29.50
N ASN A 236 -14.72 -12.35 29.23
CA ASN A 236 -15.42 -13.10 28.19
C ASN A 236 -15.20 -12.56 26.76
N PHE A 237 -14.10 -11.85 26.48
CA PHE A 237 -13.81 -11.29 25.16
C PHE A 237 -14.00 -12.31 24.01
N ASP A 238 -13.34 -13.48 24.09
CA ASP A 238 -13.42 -14.50 23.05
C ASP A 238 -14.86 -14.96 22.79
N GLN A 239 -15.63 -15.17 23.87
CA GLN A 239 -17.03 -15.58 23.75
C GLN A 239 -17.90 -14.48 23.12
N GLN A 240 -17.63 -13.21 23.42
CA GLN A 240 -18.33 -12.08 22.80
C GLN A 240 -18.07 -12.04 21.29
N ILE A 241 -16.82 -12.24 20.86
CA ILE A 241 -16.46 -12.29 19.43
C ILE A 241 -17.11 -13.48 18.73
N VAL A 242 -17.04 -14.68 19.33
CA VAL A 242 -17.67 -15.88 18.75
C VAL A 242 -19.19 -15.67 18.61
N ASN A 243 -19.84 -15.09 19.61
CA ASN A 243 -21.27 -14.76 19.53
C ASN A 243 -21.55 -13.74 18.44
N TYR A 244 -20.69 -12.73 18.28
CA TYR A 244 -20.80 -11.72 17.24
C TYR A 244 -20.73 -12.33 15.84
N LEU A 245 -19.72 -13.16 15.58
CA LEU A 245 -19.54 -13.84 14.28
C LEU A 245 -20.68 -14.83 13.97
N SER A 246 -21.31 -15.39 15.02
CA SER A 246 -22.45 -16.30 14.90
C SER A 246 -23.78 -15.61 14.56
N LEU A 247 -23.83 -14.28 14.52
CA LEU A 247 -25.05 -13.55 14.14
C LEU A 247 -25.36 -13.79 12.66
N GLU A 248 -26.56 -14.32 12.38
CA GLU A 248 -27.01 -14.66 11.03
C GLU A 248 -27.16 -13.41 10.14
N GLU A 249 -27.71 -12.32 10.68
CA GLU A 249 -27.93 -11.06 9.94
C GLU A 249 -26.67 -10.19 9.81
N LEU A 250 -25.55 -10.59 10.43
CA LEU A 250 -24.32 -9.80 10.41
C LEU A 250 -23.70 -9.86 9.00
N PRO A 251 -23.49 -8.70 8.33
CA PRO A 251 -22.87 -8.65 7.02
C PRO A 251 -21.49 -9.30 6.96
N LEU A 252 -21.20 -9.97 5.86
CA LEU A 252 -19.95 -10.71 5.65
C LEU A 252 -18.71 -9.82 5.80
N TYR A 253 -18.72 -8.60 5.27
CA TYR A 253 -17.59 -7.68 5.43
C TYR A 253 -17.28 -7.33 6.90
N LEU A 254 -18.28 -7.27 7.78
CA LEU A 254 -18.02 -7.06 9.22
C LEU A 254 -17.39 -8.31 9.84
N LYS A 255 -17.87 -9.51 9.44
CA LYS A 255 -17.28 -10.77 9.86
C LYS A 255 -15.82 -10.87 9.46
N THR A 256 -15.47 -10.51 8.22
CA THR A 256 -14.08 -10.59 7.74
C THR A 256 -13.14 -9.64 8.48
N TYR A 257 -13.55 -8.40 8.78
CA TYR A 257 -12.75 -7.49 9.62
C TYR A 257 -12.51 -8.05 11.03
N VAL A 258 -13.54 -8.63 11.66
CA VAL A 258 -13.39 -9.23 12.99
C VAL A 258 -12.51 -10.48 12.93
N CYS A 259 -12.66 -11.34 11.91
CA CYS A 259 -11.78 -12.47 11.67
C CYS A 259 -10.31 -12.04 11.52
N SER A 260 -10.05 -11.00 10.73
CA SER A 260 -8.70 -10.44 10.58
C SER A 260 -8.15 -9.92 11.90
N SER A 261 -8.97 -9.19 12.68
CA SER A 261 -8.57 -8.71 14.00
C SER A 261 -8.22 -9.86 14.96
N MET A 262 -9.00 -10.94 14.95
CA MET A 262 -8.72 -12.13 15.76
C MET A 262 -7.43 -12.83 15.33
N TYR A 263 -7.16 -12.91 14.04
CA TYR A 263 -5.90 -13.44 13.54
C TYR A 263 -4.72 -12.54 13.94
N ASN A 264 -4.86 -11.22 13.87
CA ASN A 264 -3.81 -10.29 14.32
C ASN A 264 -3.47 -10.47 15.82
N ILE A 265 -4.46 -10.77 16.67
CA ILE A 265 -4.26 -10.98 18.12
C ILE A 265 -3.57 -12.31 18.43
N TYR A 266 -3.98 -13.38 17.74
CA TYR A 266 -3.65 -14.76 18.14
C TYR A 266 -2.76 -15.52 17.15
N GLY A 267 -2.54 -14.98 15.95
CA GLY A 267 -1.80 -15.59 14.86
C GLY A 267 -2.39 -16.94 14.42
N ASP A 268 -1.49 -17.89 14.16
CA ASP A 268 -1.79 -19.21 13.61
C ASP A 268 -2.40 -20.22 14.62
N ASP A 269 -3.04 -19.77 15.70
CA ASP A 269 -3.73 -20.69 16.62
C ASP A 269 -4.83 -21.48 15.87
N ASN A 270 -4.77 -22.81 15.95
CA ASN A 270 -5.72 -23.70 15.28
C ASN A 270 -7.20 -23.42 15.58
N LYS A 271 -7.53 -22.89 16.76
CA LYS A 271 -8.92 -22.49 17.09
C LYS A 271 -9.33 -21.26 16.31
N ILE A 272 -8.40 -20.33 16.09
CA ILE A 272 -8.62 -19.10 15.35
C ILE A 272 -8.72 -19.40 13.86
N LEU A 273 -7.84 -20.24 13.32
CA LEU A 273 -7.96 -20.71 11.93
C LEU A 273 -9.35 -21.32 11.66
N LYS A 274 -9.84 -22.19 12.56
CA LYS A 274 -11.20 -22.77 12.46
C LYS A 274 -12.33 -21.76 12.59
N LEU A 275 -12.13 -20.69 13.36
CA LEU A 275 -13.11 -19.61 13.50
C LEU A 275 -13.16 -18.74 12.23
N VAL A 276 -12.00 -18.46 11.63
CA VAL A 276 -11.84 -17.62 10.44
C VAL A 276 -12.29 -18.32 9.17
N GLU A 277 -11.99 -19.62 9.05
CA GLU A 277 -12.21 -20.46 7.87
C GLU A 277 -13.55 -20.24 7.14
N PRO A 278 -14.73 -20.41 7.78
CA PRO A 278 -16.00 -20.33 7.06
C PRO A 278 -16.23 -18.95 6.44
N HIS A 279 -15.82 -17.88 7.14
CA HIS A 279 -16.02 -16.51 6.70
C HIS A 279 -15.03 -16.10 5.61
N LEU A 280 -13.79 -16.61 5.69
CA LEU A 280 -12.80 -16.43 4.64
C LEU A 280 -13.25 -17.10 3.34
N ILE A 281 -13.71 -18.35 3.40
CA ILE A 281 -14.24 -19.07 2.23
C ILE A 281 -15.43 -18.33 1.62
N GLU A 282 -16.39 -17.90 2.44
CA GLU A 282 -17.57 -17.16 1.99
C GLU A 282 -17.17 -15.85 1.26
N SER A 283 -16.20 -15.11 1.80
CA SER A 283 -15.71 -13.86 1.21
C SER A 283 -14.95 -14.08 -0.11
N LEU A 284 -14.13 -15.12 -0.19
CA LEU A 284 -13.41 -15.45 -1.42
C LEU A 284 -14.37 -15.89 -2.54
N ASN A 285 -15.47 -16.56 -2.19
CA ASN A 285 -16.52 -16.96 -3.14
C ASN A 285 -17.44 -15.80 -3.57
N LEU A 286 -17.37 -14.64 -2.92
CA LEU A 286 -18.20 -13.49 -3.27
C LEU A 286 -17.80 -12.94 -4.64
N ASP A 287 -18.71 -13.04 -5.61
CA ASP A 287 -18.51 -12.48 -6.94
C ASP A 287 -18.96 -11.01 -7.00
N LEU A 288 -18.02 -10.11 -6.70
CA LEU A 288 -18.24 -8.67 -6.72
C LEU A 288 -18.46 -8.09 -8.12
N PHE A 289 -18.25 -8.87 -9.17
CA PHE A 289 -18.18 -8.39 -10.56
C PHE A 289 -19.35 -8.86 -11.44
N GLN A 290 -20.34 -9.57 -10.88
CA GLN A 290 -21.52 -10.07 -11.62
C GLN A 290 -22.25 -8.99 -12.43
N ASN A 291 -22.36 -7.78 -11.88
CA ASN A 291 -23.10 -6.66 -12.49
C ASN A 291 -22.18 -5.55 -13.01
N LEU A 292 -21.13 -5.96 -13.72
CA LEU A 292 -20.04 -5.08 -14.13
C LEU A 292 -20.46 -3.80 -14.84
N ASP A 293 -21.30 -3.93 -15.87
CA ASP A 293 -21.72 -2.79 -16.68
C ASP A 293 -22.54 -1.78 -15.85
N GLN A 294 -23.28 -2.26 -14.83
CA GLN A 294 -24.00 -1.41 -13.90
C GLN A 294 -23.04 -0.70 -12.94
N LEU A 295 -22.06 -1.41 -12.37
CA LEU A 295 -21.06 -0.82 -11.48
C LEU A 295 -20.26 0.27 -12.18
N VAL A 296 -19.73 0.00 -13.38
CA VAL A 296 -19.00 1.00 -14.17
C VAL A 296 -19.88 2.23 -14.45
N GLN A 297 -21.16 2.04 -14.75
CA GLN A 297 -22.10 3.15 -14.93
C GLN A 297 -22.32 3.93 -13.64
N LEU A 298 -22.48 3.25 -12.51
CA LEU A 298 -22.60 3.89 -11.20
C LEU A 298 -21.35 4.71 -10.88
N PHE A 299 -20.16 4.16 -11.08
CA PHE A 299 -18.89 4.87 -10.87
C PHE A 299 -18.76 6.13 -11.73
N ARG A 300 -19.11 6.06 -13.02
CA ARG A 300 -19.12 7.23 -13.92
C ARG A 300 -20.12 8.30 -13.52
N ASN A 301 -21.33 7.88 -13.15
CA ASN A 301 -22.35 8.80 -12.66
C ASN A 301 -21.96 9.39 -11.29
N SER A 302 -21.09 8.68 -10.57
CA SER A 302 -20.53 9.07 -9.29
C SER A 302 -19.30 9.97 -9.39
N ASP A 303 -18.94 10.53 -10.55
CA ASP A 303 -17.88 11.56 -10.67
C ASP A 303 -18.10 12.78 -9.74
N LYS A 304 -19.30 12.91 -9.14
CA LYS A 304 -19.67 13.88 -8.11
C LYS A 304 -19.83 13.29 -6.69
N MET A 305 -19.71 11.99 -6.50
CA MET A 305 -19.54 11.36 -5.20
C MET A 305 -18.06 11.14 -4.92
N GLU A 306 -17.59 11.71 -3.82
CA GLU A 306 -16.36 11.26 -3.20
C GLU A 306 -16.59 9.82 -2.74
N PHE A 307 -16.07 8.87 -3.51
CA PHE A 307 -16.04 7.46 -3.11
C PHE A 307 -15.07 7.35 -1.94
N GLN A 308 -15.60 7.21 -0.72
CA GLN A 308 -14.82 6.83 0.45
C GLN A 308 -14.62 5.30 0.43
N ILE A 309 -13.97 4.77 -0.60
CA ILE A 309 -12.97 3.76 -0.27
C ILE A 309 -11.94 4.55 0.51
N ILE A 310 -11.63 4.08 1.71
CA ILE A 310 -10.76 4.80 2.63
C ILE A 310 -9.36 4.76 2.00
N ASP A 311 -9.14 5.72 1.11
CA ASP A 311 -7.92 5.97 0.38
C ASP A 311 -7.68 7.47 0.56
N GLU A 312 -6.51 7.80 1.10
CA GLU A 312 -6.20 8.98 1.91
C GLU A 312 -6.17 10.30 1.11
N ASN A 313 -6.67 10.31 -0.12
CA ASN A 313 -6.49 11.41 -1.06
C ASN A 313 -7.79 12.03 -1.57
N ASN A 314 -8.21 13.09 -0.86
CA ASN A 314 -8.89 14.31 -1.31
C ASN A 314 -10.34 14.57 -0.87
N LYS A 315 -10.43 15.65 -0.09
CA LYS A 315 -11.38 16.79 -0.13
C LYS A 315 -12.84 16.47 0.04
N SER A 316 -13.38 16.87 1.18
CA SER A 316 -14.77 17.25 1.40
C SER A 316 -15.08 18.57 0.68
N ASP A 317 -15.80 18.52 -0.44
CA ASP A 317 -16.46 19.70 -1.02
C ASP A 317 -17.70 19.29 -1.82
N GLN A 318 -18.84 19.11 -1.14
CA GLN A 318 -20.18 19.62 -1.53
C GLN A 318 -21.32 19.03 -0.70
N ILE A 319 -21.68 19.68 0.42
CA ILE A 319 -22.97 19.45 1.07
C ILE A 319 -24.12 20.22 0.41
N ASN A 320 -23.89 21.12 -0.57
CA ASN A 320 -24.98 21.97 -1.08
C ASN A 320 -25.07 22.14 -2.61
N LYS A 321 -24.91 21.06 -3.38
CA LYS A 321 -25.34 21.01 -4.80
C LYS A 321 -25.52 19.59 -5.34
N THR A 322 -26.30 18.77 -4.66
CA THR A 322 -26.77 17.48 -5.22
C THR A 322 -27.80 17.73 -6.32
N GLU A 323 -27.37 17.61 -7.58
CA GLU A 323 -28.22 17.01 -8.59
C GLU A 323 -28.57 15.59 -8.10
N LYS A 324 -29.84 15.23 -8.25
CA LYS A 324 -30.45 14.00 -7.73
C LYS A 324 -29.80 12.75 -8.35
N ILE A 325 -28.71 12.25 -7.77
CA ILE A 325 -28.46 10.81 -7.80
C ILE A 325 -29.55 10.19 -6.93
N ASN A 326 -30.19 9.13 -7.43
CA ASN A 326 -31.24 8.47 -6.68
C ASN A 326 -30.63 7.89 -5.39
N ASN A 327 -31.24 8.10 -4.23
CA ASN A 327 -30.73 7.57 -2.95
C ASN A 327 -30.49 6.04 -3.01
N THR A 328 -31.21 5.33 -3.89
CA THR A 328 -31.00 3.90 -4.17
C THR A 328 -29.62 3.61 -4.76
N GLU A 329 -29.20 4.33 -5.81
CA GLU A 329 -27.91 4.13 -6.49
C GLU A 329 -26.74 4.42 -5.54
N LYS A 330 -26.88 5.45 -4.70
CA LYS A 330 -25.90 5.76 -3.64
C LYS A 330 -25.73 4.59 -2.67
N ASN A 331 -26.84 4.04 -2.17
CA ASN A 331 -26.81 2.95 -1.20
C ASN A 331 -26.25 1.65 -1.81
N GLU A 332 -26.56 1.36 -3.07
CA GLU A 332 -26.00 0.22 -3.80
C GLU A 332 -24.48 0.33 -3.93
N LEU A 333 -23.99 1.53 -4.26
CA LEU A 333 -22.57 1.82 -4.41
C LEU A 333 -21.80 1.72 -3.09
N GLU A 334 -22.36 2.29 -2.00
CA GLU A 334 -21.78 2.17 -0.67
C GLU A 334 -21.77 0.72 -0.16
N GLU A 335 -22.82 -0.05 -0.44
CA GLU A 335 -22.84 -1.46 -0.06
C GLU A 335 -21.80 -2.26 -0.85
N TRP A 336 -21.69 -2.05 -2.16
CA TRP A 336 -20.63 -2.66 -2.96
C TRP A 336 -19.24 -2.30 -2.42
N ALA A 337 -19.01 -1.04 -2.05
CA ALA A 337 -17.75 -0.59 -1.48
C ALA A 337 -17.41 -1.34 -0.18
N ARG A 338 -18.38 -1.52 0.73
CA ARG A 338 -18.16 -2.29 1.96
C ARG A 338 -17.86 -3.76 1.68
N GLN A 339 -18.54 -4.36 0.71
CA GLN A 339 -18.28 -5.75 0.30
C GLN A 339 -16.89 -5.89 -0.36
N PHE A 340 -16.49 -4.92 -1.17
CA PHE A 340 -15.15 -4.84 -1.75
C PHE A 340 -14.07 -4.77 -0.69
N GLU A 341 -14.24 -3.88 0.30
CA GLU A 341 -13.36 -3.78 1.46
C GLU A 341 -13.31 -5.08 2.27
N GLY A 342 -14.46 -5.73 2.47
CA GLY A 342 -14.56 -7.04 3.13
C GLY A 342 -13.79 -8.14 2.40
N LYS A 343 -13.76 -8.09 1.06
CA LYS A 343 -12.98 -9.00 0.23
C LYS A 343 -11.49 -8.67 0.27
N LYS A 344 -11.13 -7.39 0.19
CA LYS A 344 -9.74 -6.90 0.32
C LYS A 344 -9.12 -7.41 1.63
N ILE A 345 -9.78 -7.17 2.76
CA ILE A 345 -9.29 -7.61 4.08
C ILE A 345 -9.24 -9.15 4.20
N SER A 346 -10.13 -9.88 3.51
CA SER A 346 -10.06 -11.35 3.52
C SER A 346 -8.86 -11.89 2.75
N ILE A 347 -8.43 -11.20 1.69
CA ILE A 347 -7.23 -11.56 0.93
C ILE A 347 -5.98 -11.17 1.70
N GLU A 348 -5.98 -10.03 2.39
CA GLU A 348 -4.90 -9.63 3.32
C GLU A 348 -4.77 -10.65 4.46
N LEU A 349 -5.88 -11.05 5.08
CA LEU A 349 -5.90 -12.11 6.08
C LEU A 349 -5.30 -13.42 5.56
N LEU A 350 -5.69 -13.85 4.36
CA LEU A 350 -5.10 -15.05 3.73
C LEU A 350 -3.61 -14.86 3.43
N THR A 351 -3.19 -13.65 3.02
CA THR A 351 -1.78 -13.30 2.80
C THR A 351 -0.97 -13.45 4.10
N ASN A 352 -1.53 -12.99 5.23
CA ASN A 352 -0.90 -13.10 6.55
C ASN A 352 -0.83 -14.57 7.00
N ILE A 353 -1.91 -15.35 6.81
CA ILE A 353 -1.89 -16.81 7.04
C ILE A 353 -0.78 -17.49 6.22
N CYS A 354 -0.59 -17.08 4.98
CA CYS A 354 0.44 -17.58 4.08
C CYS A 354 1.83 -16.97 4.30
N SER A 355 2.01 -16.04 5.24
CA SER A 355 3.32 -15.46 5.48
C SER A 355 4.21 -16.46 6.24
N LEU A 356 5.48 -16.53 5.84
CA LEU A 356 6.52 -17.20 6.62
C LEU A 356 6.86 -16.27 7.80
N ASN A 357 6.86 -16.79 9.03
CA ASN A 357 7.08 -15.94 10.21
C ASN A 357 8.55 -15.49 10.24
N GLU A 358 8.81 -14.20 10.52
CA GLU A 358 10.18 -13.64 10.62
C GLU A 358 11.03 -14.33 11.71
N LYS A 359 10.41 -14.95 12.71
CA LYS A 359 11.10 -15.75 13.74
C LYS A 359 11.77 -17.02 13.19
N ASP A 360 11.39 -17.44 11.99
CA ASP A 360 12.04 -18.54 11.27
C ASP A 360 13.22 -18.04 10.41
N GLN A 361 13.44 -16.72 10.32
CA GLN A 361 14.56 -16.06 9.63
C GLN A 361 15.61 -15.49 10.62
N GLU A 362 15.22 -15.09 11.84
CA GLU A 362 16.15 -14.53 12.85
C GLU A 362 17.06 -15.57 13.55
N LYS A 363 16.92 -16.88 13.25
CA LYS A 363 17.85 -17.89 13.75
C LYS A 363 19.19 -17.96 12.98
N ASP A 364 19.35 -17.11 11.97
CA ASP A 364 20.50 -17.13 11.07
C ASP A 364 21.69 -16.26 11.54
N GLU A 365 21.57 -15.50 12.64
CA GLU A 365 22.62 -14.54 13.07
C GLU A 365 23.31 -14.84 14.41
N GLU A 366 22.89 -15.87 15.17
CA GLU A 366 23.49 -16.21 16.46
C GLU A 366 23.89 -17.70 16.60
N GLU A 367 24.57 -18.32 15.63
CA GLU A 367 25.37 -19.53 15.94
C GLU A 367 26.77 -19.48 15.33
N ASP A 368 27.76 -19.48 16.23
CA ASP A 368 29.20 -19.44 15.99
C ASP A 368 29.74 -20.69 15.26
N GLU A 369 30.75 -20.45 14.42
CA GLU A 369 31.84 -21.32 13.97
C GLU A 369 31.84 -22.80 14.45
N GLU A 370 31.57 -23.76 13.55
CA GLU A 370 32.46 -24.89 13.16
C GLU A 370 31.72 -26.02 12.39
N GLU A 371 32.37 -26.50 11.31
CA GLU A 371 32.23 -27.82 10.66
C GLU A 371 30.99 -28.16 9.79
N SER A 372 31.18 -27.96 8.48
CA SER A 372 30.85 -28.86 7.35
C SER A 372 29.64 -29.81 7.46
N GLY A 373 28.58 -29.49 6.72
CA GLY A 373 27.50 -30.42 6.41
C GLY A 373 26.22 -29.73 5.95
N GLU A 374 26.28 -28.96 4.86
CA GLU A 374 25.10 -28.44 4.15
C GLU A 374 24.25 -29.62 3.64
N GLU A 375 23.05 -29.81 4.21
CA GLU A 375 21.86 -30.42 3.59
C GLU A 375 20.69 -30.69 4.58
N SER A 376 20.77 -30.35 5.88
CA SER A 376 19.69 -30.71 6.84
C SER A 376 18.77 -29.59 7.33
N GLU A 377 18.95 -28.33 6.89
CA GLU A 377 18.16 -27.19 7.42
C GLU A 377 16.79 -26.97 6.74
N TYR A 378 16.59 -27.46 5.50
CA TYR A 378 15.31 -27.33 4.79
C TYR A 378 14.21 -28.26 5.33
N GLU A 379 14.55 -29.40 5.92
CA GLU A 379 13.56 -30.36 6.41
C GLU A 379 12.80 -29.85 7.65
N GLU A 380 13.38 -28.97 8.48
CA GLU A 380 12.71 -28.42 9.68
C GLU A 380 11.68 -27.33 9.36
N GLN A 381 11.91 -26.48 8.35
CA GLN A 381 10.93 -25.47 7.89
C GLN A 381 9.69 -26.10 7.22
N ILE A 382 9.84 -27.26 6.57
CA ILE A 382 8.74 -28.00 5.95
C ILE A 382 7.78 -28.59 7.00
N VAL A 383 8.30 -28.99 8.18
CA VAL A 383 7.48 -29.61 9.24
C VAL A 383 6.55 -28.60 9.92
N LEU A 384 6.97 -27.33 10.08
CA LEU A 384 6.15 -26.25 10.66
C LEU A 384 5.01 -25.80 9.73
N ASN A 385 5.16 -25.98 8.41
CA ASN A 385 4.20 -25.60 7.38
C ASN A 385 3.01 -26.57 7.20
N ASN A 386 3.00 -27.74 7.83
CA ASN A 386 1.97 -28.75 7.59
C ASN A 386 0.56 -28.32 8.01
N ASN A 387 0.40 -27.59 9.13
CA ASN A 387 -0.93 -27.13 9.56
C ASN A 387 -1.49 -26.04 8.62
N LYS A 388 -0.63 -25.12 8.16
CA LYS A 388 -1.01 -24.09 7.18
C LYS A 388 -1.34 -24.73 5.84
N LEU A 389 -0.50 -25.62 5.35
CA LEU A 389 -0.71 -26.35 4.09
C LEU A 389 -1.99 -27.20 4.16
N GLN A 390 -2.22 -27.90 5.28
CA GLN A 390 -3.46 -28.64 5.52
C GLN A 390 -4.67 -27.70 5.50
N PHE A 391 -4.61 -26.58 6.21
CA PHE A 391 -5.66 -25.56 6.23
C PHE A 391 -5.98 -25.02 4.82
N LEU A 392 -4.96 -24.76 4.01
CA LEU A 392 -5.13 -24.29 2.62
C LEU A 392 -5.76 -25.36 1.72
N ASN A 393 -5.31 -26.61 1.86
CA ASN A 393 -5.72 -27.72 1.01
C ASN A 393 -7.12 -28.24 1.34
N GLU A 394 -7.42 -28.47 2.63
CA GLU A 394 -8.73 -28.99 3.08
C GLU A 394 -9.89 -28.06 2.69
N ASN A 395 -9.59 -26.77 2.53
CA ASN A 395 -10.56 -25.71 2.29
C ASN A 395 -10.56 -25.17 0.86
N GLU A 396 -9.79 -25.77 -0.05
CA GLU A 396 -9.66 -25.34 -1.45
C GLU A 396 -9.29 -23.84 -1.58
N LEU A 397 -8.57 -23.28 -0.61
CA LEU A 397 -8.30 -21.83 -0.56
C LEU A 397 -7.40 -21.40 -1.72
N ILE A 398 -6.48 -22.26 -2.14
CA ILE A 398 -5.62 -22.06 -3.30
C ILE A 398 -6.48 -21.94 -4.58
N GLU A 399 -7.40 -22.89 -4.81
CA GLU A 399 -8.30 -22.85 -5.98
C GLU A 399 -9.15 -21.57 -5.98
N LYS A 400 -9.73 -21.21 -4.83
CA LYS A 400 -10.53 -20.00 -4.69
C LYS A 400 -9.71 -18.74 -4.97
N MET A 401 -8.46 -18.68 -4.49
CA MET A 401 -7.54 -17.58 -4.76
C MET A 401 -7.24 -17.45 -6.25
N MET A 402 -6.97 -18.58 -6.92
CA MET A 402 -6.72 -18.61 -8.37
C MET A 402 -7.95 -18.17 -9.19
N VAL A 403 -9.16 -18.56 -8.78
CA VAL A 403 -10.41 -18.08 -9.39
C VAL A 403 -10.53 -16.56 -9.23
N ASN A 404 -10.20 -16.00 -8.06
CA ASN A 404 -10.25 -14.55 -7.83
C ASN A 404 -9.27 -13.79 -8.73
N ILE A 405 -8.02 -14.25 -8.82
CA ILE A 405 -7.00 -13.68 -9.71
C ILE A 405 -7.51 -13.67 -11.14
N LYS A 406 -8.04 -14.81 -11.62
CA LYS A 406 -8.59 -14.92 -12.97
C LYS A 406 -9.78 -13.98 -13.20
N THR A 407 -10.72 -13.90 -12.25
CA THR A 407 -11.89 -13.02 -12.39
C THR A 407 -11.47 -11.55 -12.45
N ILE A 408 -10.53 -11.12 -11.61
CA ILE A 408 -10.01 -9.75 -11.60
C ILE A 408 -9.24 -9.45 -12.89
N THR A 409 -8.48 -10.43 -13.38
CA THR A 409 -7.75 -10.37 -14.66
C THR A 409 -8.68 -10.18 -15.85
N ASP A 410 -9.65 -11.08 -16.01
CA ASP A 410 -10.65 -11.03 -17.09
C ASP A 410 -11.40 -9.70 -17.06
N PHE A 411 -11.56 -9.15 -15.86
CA PHE A 411 -12.18 -7.87 -15.64
C PHE A 411 -11.29 -6.67 -16.01
N PHE A 412 -10.01 -6.68 -15.66
CA PHE A 412 -9.05 -5.64 -16.02
C PHE A 412 -9.06 -5.40 -17.53
N PHE A 413 -8.92 -6.47 -18.33
CA PHE A 413 -8.99 -6.40 -19.80
C PHE A 413 -10.32 -5.83 -20.32
N ARG A 414 -11.45 -6.25 -19.73
CA ARG A 414 -12.78 -5.76 -20.15
C ARG A 414 -12.97 -4.27 -19.87
N ILE A 415 -12.43 -3.74 -18.77
CA ILE A 415 -12.48 -2.30 -18.49
C ILE A 415 -11.65 -1.55 -19.53
N GLU A 416 -10.39 -1.97 -19.73
CA GLU A 416 -9.48 -1.29 -20.65
C GLU A 416 -10.05 -1.21 -22.07
N GLU A 417 -10.62 -2.32 -22.57
CA GLU A 417 -11.25 -2.39 -23.90
C GLU A 417 -12.47 -1.46 -24.03
N LYS A 418 -13.34 -1.43 -23.02
CA LYS A 418 -14.64 -0.74 -23.12
C LYS A 418 -14.57 0.75 -22.79
N ASN A 419 -13.71 1.14 -21.86
CA ASN A 419 -13.92 2.36 -21.10
C ASN A 419 -12.78 3.37 -21.17
N GLY A 420 -11.63 3.00 -21.75
CA GLY A 420 -10.39 3.74 -21.56
C GLY A 420 -9.93 3.69 -20.10
N LYS A 421 -8.76 4.26 -19.80
CA LYS A 421 -8.20 4.31 -18.44
C LYS A 421 -9.02 5.26 -17.55
N ASP A 422 -10.16 4.81 -17.03
CA ASP A 422 -10.84 5.49 -15.91
C ASP A 422 -9.99 5.28 -14.65
N GLN A 423 -9.13 6.25 -14.37
CA GLN A 423 -8.05 6.13 -13.40
C GLN A 423 -8.54 5.76 -11.99
N LYS A 424 -9.74 6.21 -11.57
CA LYS A 424 -10.24 5.95 -10.22
C LYS A 424 -10.66 4.51 -10.04
N PHE A 425 -11.49 4.02 -10.97
CA PHE A 425 -11.98 2.65 -10.90
C PHE A 425 -10.84 1.66 -11.14
N THR A 426 -9.96 1.93 -12.11
CA THR A 426 -8.74 1.13 -12.32
C THR A 426 -7.86 1.08 -11.07
N LYS A 427 -7.67 2.19 -10.34
CA LYS A 427 -6.88 2.20 -9.10
C LYS A 427 -7.45 1.23 -8.06
N ILE A 428 -8.76 1.30 -7.79
CA ILE A 428 -9.43 0.43 -6.81
C ILE A 428 -9.22 -1.04 -7.17
N ILE A 429 -9.37 -1.40 -8.44
CA ILE A 429 -9.22 -2.77 -8.90
C ILE A 429 -7.76 -3.22 -8.85
N ASN A 430 -6.83 -2.33 -9.16
CA ASN A 430 -5.40 -2.59 -9.03
C ASN A 430 -5.00 -2.89 -7.58
N GLU A 431 -5.59 -2.21 -6.59
CA GLU A 431 -5.33 -2.51 -5.17
C GLU A 431 -5.79 -3.93 -4.80
N LEU A 432 -6.99 -4.34 -5.21
CA LEU A 432 -7.45 -5.72 -4.94
C LEU A 432 -6.57 -6.73 -5.66
N PHE A 433 -6.19 -6.43 -6.91
CA PHE A 433 -5.31 -7.29 -7.70
C PHE A 433 -3.92 -7.41 -7.05
N LEU A 434 -3.35 -6.31 -6.59
CA LEU A 434 -2.09 -6.27 -5.86
C LEU A 434 -2.13 -7.16 -4.62
N ASN A 435 -3.20 -7.08 -3.82
CA ASN A 435 -3.38 -7.97 -2.67
C ASN A 435 -3.48 -9.44 -3.07
N CYS A 436 -4.12 -9.74 -4.20
CA CYS A 436 -4.14 -11.10 -4.73
C CYS A 436 -2.74 -11.59 -5.10
N LEU A 437 -1.92 -10.71 -5.69
CA LEU A 437 -0.54 -11.05 -6.06
C LEU A 437 0.35 -11.24 -4.83
N TYR A 438 0.21 -10.41 -3.78
CA TYR A 438 0.92 -10.63 -2.52
C TYR A 438 0.56 -11.99 -1.91
N CYS A 439 -0.73 -12.32 -1.87
CA CYS A 439 -1.22 -13.60 -1.39
C CYS A 439 -0.62 -14.78 -2.18
N LEU A 440 -0.71 -14.73 -3.51
CA LEU A 440 -0.17 -15.78 -4.38
C LEU A 440 1.35 -15.90 -4.27
N GLY A 441 2.06 -14.78 -4.16
CA GLY A 441 3.50 -14.74 -3.98
C GLY A 441 3.91 -15.45 -2.69
N ASN A 442 3.18 -15.21 -1.61
CA ASN A 442 3.42 -15.91 -0.34
C ASN A 442 3.09 -17.40 -0.45
N MET A 443 1.94 -17.78 -1.04
CA MET A 443 1.58 -19.19 -1.23
C MET A 443 2.62 -19.96 -2.04
N THR A 444 3.08 -19.39 -3.16
CA THR A 444 4.02 -20.05 -4.07
C THR A 444 5.42 -20.25 -3.48
N LEU A 445 5.75 -19.61 -2.35
CA LEU A 445 7.03 -19.82 -1.66
C LEU A 445 7.09 -21.15 -0.89
N PHE A 446 5.96 -21.69 -0.42
CA PHE A 446 5.97 -22.89 0.43
C PHE A 446 4.93 -23.95 0.07
N VAL A 447 3.95 -23.62 -0.77
CA VAL A 447 3.00 -24.62 -1.30
C VAL A 447 3.63 -25.28 -2.53
N PRO A 448 3.65 -26.63 -2.61
CA PRO A 448 4.13 -27.32 -3.80
C PRO A 448 3.42 -26.87 -5.07
N LEU A 449 4.17 -26.53 -6.12
CA LEU A 449 3.64 -25.91 -7.33
C LEU A 449 2.58 -26.77 -8.05
N ASN A 450 2.67 -28.10 -7.91
CA ASN A 450 1.69 -29.05 -8.46
C ASN A 450 0.29 -28.97 -7.82
N THR A 451 0.16 -28.26 -6.69
CA THR A 451 -1.11 -28.02 -5.99
C THR A 451 -1.92 -26.90 -6.65
N PHE A 452 -1.27 -26.00 -7.39
CA PHE A 452 -1.92 -24.83 -7.97
C PHE A 452 -2.60 -25.16 -9.31
N PRO A 453 -3.93 -24.96 -9.42
CA PRO A 453 -4.63 -25.15 -10.69
C PRO A 453 -4.27 -24.05 -11.68
N ASN A 454 -3.90 -24.42 -12.91
CA ASN A 454 -3.58 -23.49 -14.00
C ASN A 454 -2.47 -22.47 -13.64
N LEU A 455 -1.52 -22.85 -12.78
CA LEU A 455 -0.41 -21.97 -12.37
C LEU A 455 0.37 -21.43 -13.57
N GLU A 456 0.61 -22.27 -14.58
CA GLU A 456 1.28 -21.88 -15.83
C GLU A 456 0.54 -20.73 -16.54
N GLN A 457 -0.77 -20.88 -16.75
CA GLN A 457 -1.58 -19.86 -17.44
C GLN A 457 -1.58 -18.55 -16.65
N THR A 458 -1.67 -18.67 -15.32
CA THR A 458 -1.66 -17.52 -14.40
C THR A 458 -0.31 -16.80 -14.41
N THR A 459 0.79 -17.53 -14.34
CA THR A 459 2.16 -16.99 -14.42
C THR A 459 2.41 -16.34 -15.78
N ASN A 460 1.97 -16.98 -16.87
CA ASN A 460 2.08 -16.41 -18.21
C ASN A 460 1.33 -15.10 -18.37
N PHE A 461 0.16 -15.00 -17.75
CA PHE A 461 -0.64 -13.79 -17.70
C PHE A 461 0.02 -12.70 -16.84
N ILE A 462 0.47 -13.03 -15.63
CA ILE A 462 1.21 -12.10 -14.74
C ILE A 462 2.43 -11.53 -15.46
N MET A 463 3.17 -12.37 -16.20
CA MET A 463 4.30 -11.93 -17.03
C MET A 463 3.87 -11.03 -18.19
N SER A 464 2.67 -11.22 -18.77
CA SER A 464 2.16 -10.31 -19.80
C SER A 464 1.84 -8.93 -19.23
N ILE A 465 1.27 -8.86 -18.02
CA ILE A 465 1.09 -7.59 -17.31
C ILE A 465 2.43 -6.91 -17.10
N CYS A 466 3.45 -7.65 -16.65
CA CYS A 466 4.77 -7.08 -16.41
C CYS A 466 5.34 -6.38 -17.65
N LEU A 467 5.08 -6.92 -18.84
CA LEU A 467 5.54 -6.35 -20.12
C LEU A 467 4.79 -5.09 -20.53
N ASP A 468 3.55 -4.92 -20.08
CA ASP A 468 2.70 -3.78 -20.40
C ASP A 468 2.92 -2.60 -19.42
N ILE A 469 3.52 -2.85 -18.25
CA ILE A 469 3.85 -1.81 -17.26
C ILE A 469 5.08 -1.02 -17.70
N ASP A 470 4.89 0.26 -18.03
CA ASP A 470 5.96 1.19 -18.42
C ASP A 470 6.08 2.43 -17.54
N ASN A 471 5.29 2.51 -16.46
CA ASN A 471 5.21 3.65 -15.56
C ASN A 471 5.69 3.32 -14.13
N GLU A 472 6.19 4.33 -13.42
CA GLU A 472 6.62 4.20 -12.02
C GLU A 472 5.43 4.05 -11.05
N GLU A 473 4.22 4.48 -11.45
CA GLU A 473 3.01 4.42 -10.61
C GLU A 473 2.55 2.98 -10.35
N GLU A 474 2.93 2.03 -11.21
CA GLU A 474 2.60 0.60 -11.14
C GLU A 474 3.79 -0.25 -10.66
N GLN A 475 4.81 0.38 -10.06
CA GLN A 475 6.01 -0.33 -9.59
C GLN A 475 5.69 -1.43 -8.57
N GLU A 476 4.78 -1.18 -7.61
CA GLU A 476 4.40 -2.18 -6.60
C GLU A 476 3.76 -3.41 -7.25
N LEU A 477 2.86 -3.19 -8.20
CA LEU A 477 2.20 -4.28 -8.94
C LEU A 477 3.23 -5.16 -9.66
N LEU A 478 4.21 -4.50 -10.28
CA LEU A 478 5.28 -5.16 -11.01
C LEU A 478 6.22 -5.94 -10.08
N GLN A 479 6.57 -5.38 -8.92
CA GLN A 479 7.38 -6.07 -7.91
C GLN A 479 6.66 -7.33 -7.38
N SER A 480 5.38 -7.22 -7.07
CA SER A 480 4.57 -8.37 -6.61
C SER A 480 4.44 -9.45 -7.67
N ALA A 481 4.24 -9.05 -8.92
CA ALA A 481 4.22 -9.95 -10.06
C ALA A 481 5.56 -10.69 -10.24
N LEU A 482 6.69 -9.98 -10.14
CA LEU A 482 8.02 -10.61 -10.19
C LEU A 482 8.29 -11.53 -9.00
N LYS A 483 7.79 -11.20 -7.80
CA LYS A 483 7.95 -12.07 -6.62
C LYS A 483 7.31 -13.44 -6.85
N ILE A 484 6.11 -13.48 -7.44
CA ILE A 484 5.42 -14.75 -7.80
C ILE A 484 6.22 -15.51 -8.85
N VAL A 485 6.72 -14.81 -9.85
CA VAL A 485 7.53 -15.42 -10.90
C VAL A 485 8.79 -16.03 -10.30
N TRP A 486 9.45 -15.29 -9.40
CA TRP A 486 10.66 -15.73 -8.73
C TRP A 486 10.39 -16.95 -7.85
N SER A 487 9.33 -16.94 -7.04
CA SER A 487 8.98 -18.09 -6.19
C SER A 487 8.62 -19.33 -7.01
N VAL A 488 7.91 -19.16 -8.13
CA VAL A 488 7.60 -20.25 -9.06
C VAL A 488 8.87 -20.81 -9.71
N VAL A 489 9.81 -19.96 -10.10
CA VAL A 489 11.11 -20.37 -10.65
C VAL A 489 11.96 -21.07 -9.59
N TYR A 490 11.98 -20.55 -8.38
CA TYR A 490 12.79 -21.07 -7.28
C TYR A 490 12.32 -22.46 -6.86
N ASN A 491 11.01 -22.64 -6.72
CA ASN A 491 10.37 -23.91 -6.36
C ASN A 491 10.10 -24.83 -7.57
N TRP A 492 10.73 -24.55 -8.70
CA TRP A 492 10.55 -25.30 -9.94
C TRP A 492 11.27 -26.65 -9.84
N GLU A 493 10.56 -27.67 -9.33
CA GLU A 493 11.07 -29.04 -9.24
C GLU A 493 11.24 -29.71 -10.62
N ASP A 494 12.08 -30.75 -10.67
CA ASP A 494 12.38 -31.54 -11.88
C ASP A 494 11.16 -32.06 -12.65
N ASP A 495 10.00 -32.21 -12.00
CA ASP A 495 8.79 -32.70 -12.66
C ASP A 495 8.20 -31.70 -13.66
N PHE A 496 8.51 -30.40 -13.54
CA PHE A 496 8.14 -29.39 -14.54
C PHE A 496 9.04 -29.38 -15.78
N ASN A 497 10.19 -30.08 -15.77
CA ASN A 497 11.14 -30.18 -16.91
C ASN A 497 10.53 -30.84 -18.17
N LYS A 498 9.31 -31.36 -18.07
CA LYS A 498 8.58 -31.92 -19.21
C LYS A 498 8.03 -30.84 -20.16
N ASN A 499 7.99 -29.56 -19.75
CA ASN A 499 7.46 -28.45 -20.56
C ASN A 499 8.49 -27.33 -20.83
N ASN A 500 9.56 -27.65 -21.56
CA ASN A 500 10.59 -26.69 -21.99
C ASN A 500 10.02 -25.44 -22.72
N GLU A 501 8.86 -25.55 -23.38
CA GLU A 501 8.24 -24.44 -24.10
C GLU A 501 7.80 -23.30 -23.18
N ILE A 502 7.30 -23.61 -21.98
CA ILE A 502 6.89 -22.61 -20.98
C ILE A 502 8.10 -21.83 -20.51
N LEU A 503 9.17 -22.56 -20.23
CA LEU A 503 10.43 -22.05 -19.73
C LEU A 503 11.08 -21.08 -20.72
N LEU A 504 11.08 -21.46 -22.00
CA LEU A 504 11.58 -20.62 -23.08
C LEU A 504 10.73 -19.35 -23.24
N ASN A 505 9.40 -19.47 -23.26
CA ASN A 505 8.50 -18.32 -23.32
C ASN A 505 8.71 -17.39 -22.11
N PHE A 506 8.89 -17.96 -20.92
CA PHE A 506 9.19 -17.22 -19.72
C PHE A 506 10.48 -16.40 -19.86
N LEU A 507 11.57 -17.03 -20.28
CA LEU A 507 12.86 -16.37 -20.49
C LEU A 507 12.82 -15.32 -21.59
N GLU A 508 12.10 -15.58 -22.67
CA GLU A 508 11.87 -14.59 -23.74
C GLU A 508 11.20 -13.33 -23.16
N LYS A 509 10.22 -13.49 -22.28
CA LYS A 509 9.56 -12.37 -21.60
C LYS A 509 10.48 -11.66 -20.60
N VAL A 510 11.20 -12.39 -19.74
CA VAL A 510 12.17 -11.80 -18.79
C VAL A 510 13.25 -11.02 -19.54
N THR A 511 13.75 -11.58 -20.62
CA THR A 511 14.71 -10.94 -21.54
C THR A 511 14.16 -9.65 -22.13
N ALA A 512 12.91 -9.68 -22.61
CA ALA A 512 12.25 -8.50 -23.14
C ALA A 512 12.10 -7.42 -22.06
N LEU A 513 11.80 -7.80 -20.82
CA LEU A 513 11.73 -6.89 -19.67
C LEU A 513 13.09 -6.28 -19.35
N ILE A 514 14.16 -7.07 -19.22
CA ILE A 514 15.51 -6.55 -18.95
C ILE A 514 15.91 -5.51 -20.00
N ASN A 515 15.58 -5.74 -21.27
CA ASN A 515 15.93 -4.81 -22.34
C ASN A 515 15.11 -3.51 -22.33
N ASN A 516 13.82 -3.58 -22.01
CA ASN A 516 12.90 -2.46 -22.20
C ASN A 516 12.51 -1.75 -20.88
N CYS A 517 12.79 -2.34 -19.73
CA CYS A 517 12.44 -1.78 -18.44
C CYS A 517 13.23 -0.49 -18.18
N LYS A 518 12.53 0.56 -17.78
CA LYS A 518 13.11 1.84 -17.39
C LYS A 518 13.31 1.96 -15.89
N ILE A 519 12.71 1.06 -15.12
CA ILE A 519 12.77 1.06 -13.66
C ILE A 519 14.04 0.31 -13.24
N GLU A 520 14.99 1.05 -12.68
CA GLU A 520 16.31 0.55 -12.30
C GLU A 520 16.23 -0.63 -11.32
N ALA A 521 15.48 -0.47 -10.24
CA ALA A 521 15.32 -1.50 -9.20
C ALA A 521 14.76 -2.81 -9.79
N LEU A 522 13.81 -2.69 -10.71
CA LEU A 522 13.22 -3.85 -11.36
C LEU A 522 14.23 -4.55 -12.29
N THR A 523 14.99 -3.77 -13.05
CA THR A 523 16.01 -4.33 -13.94
C THR A 523 17.02 -5.15 -13.15
N CYS A 524 17.41 -4.69 -11.96
CA CYS A 524 18.28 -5.45 -11.06
C CYS A 524 17.60 -6.77 -10.63
N GLN A 525 16.33 -6.72 -10.17
CA GLN A 525 15.58 -7.92 -9.78
C GLN A 525 15.44 -8.93 -10.93
N LEU A 526 15.21 -8.49 -12.17
CA LEU A 526 15.18 -9.39 -13.33
C LEU A 526 16.54 -10.04 -13.61
N ILE A 527 17.65 -9.29 -13.49
CA ILE A 527 19.00 -9.83 -13.71
C ILE A 527 19.31 -10.88 -12.66
N ASN A 528 19.00 -10.60 -11.40
CA ASN A 528 19.16 -11.56 -10.30
C ASN A 528 18.35 -12.84 -10.53
N LEU A 529 17.05 -12.69 -10.84
CA LEU A 529 16.16 -13.79 -11.18
C LEU A 529 16.70 -14.64 -12.33
N LEU A 530 17.24 -14.02 -13.37
CA LEU A 530 17.86 -14.73 -14.48
C LEU A 530 19.12 -15.50 -14.03
N GLY A 531 19.89 -14.95 -13.09
CA GLY A 531 21.06 -15.59 -12.49
C GLY A 531 20.70 -16.88 -11.78
N VAL A 532 19.83 -16.78 -10.77
CA VAL A 532 19.31 -17.93 -10.00
C VAL A 532 18.73 -19.00 -10.92
N PHE A 533 17.99 -18.55 -11.93
CA PHE A 533 17.38 -19.43 -12.90
C PHE A 533 18.43 -20.21 -13.73
N LEU A 534 19.47 -19.54 -14.22
CA LEU A 534 20.52 -20.18 -15.02
C LEU A 534 21.42 -21.07 -14.17
N GLU A 535 21.65 -20.73 -12.91
CA GLU A 535 22.38 -21.58 -11.96
C GLU A 535 21.68 -22.94 -11.81
N ASN A 536 20.37 -22.92 -11.59
CA ASN A 536 19.60 -24.14 -11.35
C ASN A 536 19.27 -24.94 -12.63
N GLN A 537 19.09 -24.26 -13.78
CA GLN A 537 18.46 -24.88 -14.96
C GLN A 537 19.26 -24.76 -16.27
N ASN A 538 20.56 -24.45 -16.22
CA ASN A 538 21.37 -24.26 -17.45
C ASN A 538 21.33 -25.47 -18.43
N HIS A 539 21.16 -26.69 -17.92
CA HIS A 539 21.22 -27.93 -18.70
C HIS A 539 20.03 -28.12 -19.65
N ILE A 540 18.93 -27.39 -19.44
CA ILE A 540 17.70 -27.49 -20.26
C ILE A 540 17.83 -26.72 -21.57
N PHE A 541 18.73 -25.74 -21.65
CA PHE A 541 18.79 -24.78 -22.75
C PHE A 541 19.67 -25.22 -23.90
N HIS A 542 19.28 -24.78 -25.09
CA HIS A 542 20.19 -24.81 -26.21
C HIS A 542 21.27 -23.75 -26.05
N GLU A 543 22.49 -24.10 -26.46
CA GLU A 543 23.67 -23.22 -26.46
C GLU A 543 23.39 -21.81 -27.00
N LYS A 544 22.58 -21.72 -28.07
CA LYS A 544 22.22 -20.44 -28.70
C LYS A 544 21.36 -19.54 -27.81
N GLU A 545 20.46 -20.12 -27.02
CA GLU A 545 19.56 -19.40 -26.12
C GLU A 545 20.37 -18.83 -24.94
N LEU A 546 21.22 -19.66 -24.32
CA LEU A 546 22.14 -19.21 -23.27
C LEU A 546 23.05 -18.08 -23.76
N ILE A 547 23.64 -18.21 -24.95
CA ILE A 547 24.46 -17.14 -25.55
C ILE A 547 23.63 -15.85 -25.73
N HIS A 548 22.36 -15.95 -26.10
CA HIS A 548 21.50 -14.78 -26.24
C HIS A 548 21.29 -14.09 -24.88
N LEU A 549 20.93 -14.85 -23.84
CA LEU A 549 20.71 -14.37 -22.48
C LEU A 549 21.97 -13.69 -21.89
N LEU A 550 23.11 -14.36 -21.99
CA LEU A 550 24.39 -13.83 -21.52
C LEU A 550 24.75 -12.52 -22.24
N LYS A 551 24.45 -12.38 -23.53
CA LYS A 551 24.69 -11.12 -24.26
C LYS A 551 23.83 -9.97 -23.77
N ILE A 552 22.61 -10.26 -23.33
CA ILE A 552 21.69 -9.24 -22.82
C ILE A 552 22.25 -8.67 -21.52
N VAL A 553 22.61 -9.52 -20.56
CA VAL A 553 23.22 -9.05 -19.30
C VAL A 553 24.57 -8.40 -19.55
N LEU A 554 25.38 -8.92 -20.48
CA LEU A 554 26.66 -8.32 -20.83
C LEU A 554 26.49 -6.89 -21.37
N SER A 555 25.42 -6.62 -22.13
CA SER A 555 25.11 -5.27 -22.61
C SER A 555 24.72 -4.30 -21.49
N LYS A 556 24.33 -4.79 -20.30
CA LYS A 556 23.97 -3.97 -19.15
C LYS A 556 25.16 -3.44 -18.36
N LEU A 557 26.38 -3.95 -18.61
CA LEU A 557 27.61 -3.34 -18.10
C LEU A 557 27.88 -1.94 -18.70
N ASP A 558 27.22 -1.60 -19.81
CA ASP A 558 27.23 -0.25 -20.38
C ASP A 558 26.13 0.68 -19.87
N SER A 559 25.34 0.24 -18.88
CA SER A 559 24.30 1.06 -18.24
C SER A 559 24.86 2.35 -17.61
N GLU A 560 24.03 3.39 -17.54
CA GLU A 560 24.34 4.60 -16.76
C GLU A 560 24.07 4.41 -15.26
N SER A 561 23.27 3.40 -14.89
CA SER A 561 22.95 3.06 -13.50
C SER A 561 24.04 2.17 -12.90
N LEU A 562 24.58 2.60 -11.76
CA LEU A 562 25.55 1.81 -10.99
C LEU A 562 24.94 0.52 -10.44
N LYS A 563 23.67 0.52 -10.00
CA LYS A 563 23.04 -0.69 -9.46
C LYS A 563 22.90 -1.78 -10.52
N ILE A 564 22.50 -1.41 -11.74
CA ILE A 564 22.40 -2.36 -12.86
C ILE A 564 23.79 -2.92 -13.21
N ILE A 565 24.84 -2.09 -13.18
CA ILE A 565 26.21 -2.57 -13.41
C ILE A 565 26.63 -3.58 -12.34
N ILE A 566 26.42 -3.24 -11.05
CA ILE A 566 26.75 -4.11 -9.90
C ILE A 566 26.07 -5.47 -10.07
N GLU A 567 24.75 -5.47 -10.23
CA GLU A 567 23.97 -6.70 -10.37
C GLU A 567 24.37 -7.53 -11.61
N SER A 568 24.75 -6.86 -12.70
CA SER A 568 25.23 -7.53 -13.90
C SER A 568 26.60 -8.21 -13.69
N ILE A 569 27.48 -7.61 -12.87
CA ILE A 569 28.76 -8.21 -12.53
C ILE A 569 28.53 -9.42 -11.61
N ASP A 570 27.72 -9.26 -10.57
CA ASP A 570 27.42 -10.31 -9.61
C ASP A 570 26.79 -11.51 -10.32
N PHE A 571 25.85 -11.28 -11.25
CA PHE A 571 25.29 -12.31 -12.14
C PHE A 571 26.38 -13.17 -12.82
N PHE A 572 27.41 -12.54 -13.40
CA PHE A 572 28.48 -13.30 -14.05
C PHE A 572 29.42 -13.98 -13.05
N CYS A 573 29.63 -13.39 -11.87
CA CYS A 573 30.48 -13.97 -10.83
C CYS A 573 29.87 -15.24 -10.24
N THR A 574 28.54 -15.25 -10.03
CA THR A 574 27.81 -16.45 -9.60
C THR A 574 27.90 -17.55 -10.66
N LEU A 575 27.62 -17.22 -11.93
CA LEU A 575 27.51 -18.23 -12.99
C LEU A 575 28.84 -18.73 -13.57
N ILE A 576 29.99 -18.09 -13.29
CA ILE A 576 31.26 -18.48 -13.93
C ILE A 576 31.77 -19.86 -13.48
N GLN A 577 31.30 -20.33 -12.32
CA GLN A 577 31.67 -21.65 -11.82
C GLN A 577 30.99 -22.78 -12.62
N GLU A 578 29.88 -22.48 -13.29
CA GLU A 578 29.16 -23.43 -14.15
C GLU A 578 29.95 -23.71 -15.45
N GLU A 579 30.42 -24.95 -15.62
CA GLU A 579 31.29 -25.36 -16.73
C GLU A 579 30.70 -25.00 -18.10
N LEU A 580 29.39 -25.24 -18.27
CA LEU A 580 28.68 -24.91 -19.50
C LEU A 580 28.75 -23.40 -19.76
N ILE A 581 28.35 -22.57 -18.79
CA ILE A 581 28.33 -21.11 -18.92
C ILE A 581 29.73 -20.58 -19.21
N PHE A 582 30.75 -21.06 -18.51
CA PHE A 582 32.14 -20.66 -18.75
C PHE A 582 32.57 -20.92 -20.19
N LYS A 583 32.27 -22.11 -20.73
CA LYS A 583 32.53 -22.45 -22.14
C LYS A 583 31.82 -21.51 -23.11
N LEU A 584 30.58 -21.12 -22.83
CA LEU A 584 29.84 -20.17 -23.67
C LEU A 584 30.45 -18.77 -23.64
N LEU A 585 30.89 -18.32 -22.46
CA LEU A 585 31.58 -17.04 -22.34
C LEU A 585 32.88 -17.03 -23.16
N ILE A 586 33.60 -18.16 -23.27
CA ILE A 586 34.76 -18.33 -24.17
C ILE A 586 34.35 -18.19 -25.63
N GLN A 587 33.30 -18.90 -26.05
CA GLN A 587 32.81 -18.81 -27.44
C GLN A 587 32.34 -17.40 -27.80
N MET A 588 31.75 -16.68 -26.85
CA MET A 588 31.32 -15.30 -27.01
C MET A 588 32.48 -14.30 -27.04
N ASN A 589 33.70 -14.74 -26.73
CA ASN A 589 34.86 -13.87 -26.55
C ASN A 589 34.56 -12.74 -25.53
N ALA A 590 33.99 -13.11 -24.37
CA ALA A 590 33.60 -12.17 -23.32
C ALA A 590 34.80 -11.56 -22.57
N TYR A 591 35.94 -12.25 -22.52
CA TYR A 591 37.12 -11.80 -21.76
C TYR A 591 37.62 -10.37 -22.09
N PRO A 592 37.80 -9.97 -23.36
CA PRO A 592 38.18 -8.60 -23.67
C PRO A 592 37.14 -7.56 -23.23
N ILE A 593 35.84 -7.92 -23.27
CA ILE A 593 34.75 -7.03 -22.85
C ILE A 593 34.84 -6.76 -21.35
N PHE A 594 35.06 -7.81 -20.53
CA PHE A 594 35.28 -7.66 -19.10
C PHE A 594 36.52 -6.80 -18.80
N CYS A 595 37.64 -7.01 -19.51
CA CYS A 595 38.85 -6.21 -19.33
C CYS A 595 38.62 -4.72 -19.66
N ASP A 596 37.89 -4.43 -20.74
CA ASP A 596 37.57 -3.06 -21.15
C ASP A 596 36.67 -2.37 -20.12
N HIS A 597 35.67 -3.07 -19.57
CA HIS A 597 34.80 -2.54 -18.52
C HIS A 597 35.51 -2.37 -17.19
N LEU A 598 36.36 -3.31 -16.76
CA LEU A 598 37.16 -3.17 -15.55
C LEU A 598 37.97 -1.87 -15.59
N LYS A 599 38.64 -1.60 -16.71
CA LYS A 599 39.40 -0.37 -16.91
C LYS A 599 38.50 0.88 -16.84
N LYS A 600 37.34 0.85 -17.51
CA LYS A 600 36.34 1.93 -17.48
C LYS A 600 35.86 2.21 -16.05
N PHE A 601 35.64 1.16 -15.25
CA PHE A 601 35.16 1.26 -13.86
C PHE A 601 36.25 1.75 -12.91
N GLN A 602 37.50 1.27 -13.03
CA GLN A 602 38.65 1.79 -12.27
C GLN A 602 38.90 3.28 -12.56
N ASP A 603 38.77 3.72 -13.80
CA ASP A 603 38.87 5.15 -14.17
C ASP A 603 37.73 5.97 -13.56
N SER A 604 36.51 5.42 -13.52
CA SER A 604 35.31 6.06 -12.97
C SER A 604 35.32 6.12 -11.44
N PHE A 605 35.92 5.13 -10.78
CA PHE A 605 36.00 5.03 -9.32
C PHE A 605 36.63 6.27 -8.67
N ASN A 606 37.70 6.79 -9.26
CA ASN A 606 38.38 8.00 -8.77
C ASN A 606 37.47 9.24 -8.80
N ASN A 607 36.49 9.28 -9.70
CA ASN A 607 35.51 10.35 -9.80
C ASN A 607 34.36 10.14 -8.82
N LEU A 608 33.89 8.89 -8.65
CA LEU A 608 32.77 8.53 -7.76
C LEU A 608 33.11 8.74 -6.28
N LYS A 609 34.33 8.40 -5.84
CA LYS A 609 34.78 8.56 -4.45
C LYS A 609 34.71 10.01 -3.94
N ASN A 610 34.70 10.98 -4.84
CA ASN A 610 34.62 12.40 -4.52
C ASN A 610 33.23 13.00 -4.81
N SER A 611 32.28 12.21 -5.29
CA SER A 611 30.93 12.66 -5.60
C SER A 611 30.04 12.59 -4.34
N ASN A 612 29.21 13.61 -4.13
CA ASN A 612 28.15 13.59 -3.12
C ASN A 612 26.82 13.09 -3.69
N GLU A 613 26.83 12.52 -4.90
CA GLU A 613 25.63 12.16 -5.67
C GLU A 613 25.10 10.78 -5.30
N PHE A 614 25.95 9.89 -4.81
CA PHE A 614 25.59 8.51 -4.42
C PHE A 614 25.74 8.30 -2.91
N SER A 615 24.98 7.34 -2.37
CA SER A 615 25.16 6.91 -0.99
C SER A 615 26.49 6.18 -0.81
N THR A 616 27.08 6.28 0.38
CA THR A 616 28.32 5.57 0.72
C THR A 616 28.20 4.06 0.50
N GLN A 617 27.05 3.47 0.89
CA GLN A 617 26.77 2.05 0.71
C GLN A 617 26.81 1.62 -0.76
N LEU A 618 26.25 2.41 -1.68
CA LEU A 618 26.26 2.08 -3.10
C LEU A 618 27.68 2.14 -3.68
N ILE A 619 28.51 3.07 -3.19
CA ILE A 619 29.92 3.16 -3.61
C ILE A 619 30.69 1.94 -3.11
N GLU A 620 30.45 1.49 -1.87
CA GLU A 620 31.07 0.29 -1.30
C GLU A 620 30.69 -0.97 -2.11
N GLN A 621 29.40 -1.15 -2.41
CA GLN A 621 28.93 -2.24 -3.27
C GLN A 621 29.56 -2.19 -4.67
N PHE A 622 29.75 -0.99 -5.23
CA PHE A 622 30.43 -0.85 -6.51
C PHE A 622 31.91 -1.25 -6.46
N ILE A 623 32.61 -0.94 -5.36
CA ILE A 623 34.00 -1.36 -5.17
C ILE A 623 34.09 -2.88 -5.15
N GLU A 624 33.25 -3.51 -4.33
CA GLU A 624 33.17 -4.96 -4.21
C GLU A 624 32.89 -5.61 -5.57
N ALA A 625 31.92 -5.09 -6.33
CA ALA A 625 31.64 -5.57 -7.68
C ALA A 625 32.85 -5.43 -8.61
N VAL A 626 33.62 -4.33 -8.54
CA VAL A 626 34.85 -4.17 -9.34
C VAL A 626 35.91 -5.21 -8.95
N GLU A 627 36.09 -5.48 -7.66
CA GLU A 627 36.99 -6.53 -7.17
C GLU A 627 36.53 -7.93 -7.63
N ASN A 628 35.22 -8.20 -7.58
CA ASN A 628 34.62 -9.42 -8.11
C ASN A 628 34.88 -9.57 -9.62
N LEU A 629 34.79 -8.48 -10.39
CA LEU A 629 35.12 -8.48 -11.82
C LEU A 629 36.62 -8.78 -12.07
N GLU A 630 37.52 -8.26 -11.23
CA GLU A 630 38.95 -8.59 -11.30
C GLU A 630 39.19 -10.08 -11.07
N MET A 631 38.57 -10.65 -10.03
CA MET A 631 38.63 -12.09 -9.73
C MET A 631 38.07 -12.93 -10.88
N LEU A 632 36.95 -12.51 -11.46
CA LEU A 632 36.33 -13.15 -12.62
C LEU A 632 37.30 -13.18 -13.81
N ILE A 633 37.97 -12.07 -14.11
CA ILE A 633 38.94 -11.97 -15.20
C ILE A 633 40.15 -12.88 -14.95
N ASP A 634 40.66 -12.94 -13.72
CA ASP A 634 41.79 -13.81 -13.36
C ASP A 634 41.40 -15.30 -13.47
N TYR A 635 40.24 -15.70 -12.96
CA TYR A 635 39.70 -17.04 -13.12
C TYR A 635 39.57 -17.41 -14.60
N TYR A 636 39.00 -16.51 -15.40
CA TYR A 636 38.86 -16.71 -16.84
C TYR A 636 40.21 -16.88 -17.53
N SER A 637 41.20 -16.05 -17.20
CA SER A 637 42.53 -16.12 -17.80
C SER A 637 43.27 -17.40 -17.46
N LYS A 638 43.04 -17.98 -16.27
CA LYS A 638 43.70 -19.21 -15.83
C LYS A 638 43.11 -20.48 -16.44
N ASN A 639 41.81 -20.46 -16.73
CA ASN A 639 41.06 -21.64 -17.19
C ASN A 639 40.74 -21.63 -18.71
N LYS A 640 41.09 -20.55 -19.42
CA LYS A 640 41.06 -20.47 -20.90
C LYS A 640 42.25 -21.18 -21.54
#